data_AF-A0A1Z5L8B4-F1
#
_entry.id   AF-A0A1Z5L8B4-F1
#
_cell.length_a   1.000
_cell.length_b   1.000
_cell.length_c   1.000
_cell.angle_alpha   90.00
_cell.angle_beta   90.00
_cell.angle_gamma   90.00
#
_symmetry.space_group_name_H-M   'P 1'
#
loop_
_entity.id
_entity.type
_entity.pdbx_description
1 polymer ?
#
loop_
_entity_poly.entity_id
_entity_poly.type
_entity_poly.pdbx_seq_one_letter_code
_entity_poly.pdbx_strand_id
1 'polypeptide(L)'
;MNKSKPTVADAFRHQLTALVELLHSTVPWYVRCIKPNVLKTANNYDDEQVLTQLRYLGMLDIIRIRQQGYPIHSVTEEFLKRYHCLVRQEKVPDDLLRGTKFILEKLGASKTEWQIGKTKVFLKNSVHDVLEEQRRRLLKQKCIVIQKVWRGWKQQRAFLRDRNAAIKIQQHFRGHRQKIHFLHMRRAAITIQAYVRGMFAREVASALRQMRRVEAEMRRKEEEEKERLRAEAERAEVAATAEDHEQVMSVQTREEYGNAQQELAAISTLVEKNVLQKRCAEGAHGDCLDLDAMFSFLSDVQDPQAQAQEYLSCITQEVDSMMAEANEEVASLASTDVSTSDIQNRGETPSPVVSPSPPPPPSPSFLRTSSPPQPNGTGSTKGSRDVTPEQRVRLRHPSSNRKSTSVTATDNDDSERELRRRHRVEKKLMELDEEEVEEGQYHDMIEFAEQHFNSHLRDFGGSNVMRTLARRRKSSGEVLPKYEMVTYTRTSAIPTSHVHMYDPENIALACSIFKDVVKYLRGDNKMEGDVQCIQTILGHGIEREELRDEIYVQLIRQSTNNPSREACIKAWVLIALCVVAFRPSKAFSKYLHCYLKKNTREDWDIAAYAQYCLDNLNSTNATKRKMPPSTLEINAVRLRENLVCRFYFMDGRTKAIDIHPSITAEDAMKALATKIGLRSLECWALYESTPDGEHVIKAYEYLADIIYQWETCRRTSATLTKYTTISKRGPTKALGGGECRFIFRKRLFKTTREIPQDPVEVSLLYAQAVHDVVKTDSFPVIERVALLLAGLQAQVSLGEPSPTEEL
;
A
#
# COMPACT_ATOMS: atom_id res chain seq x y z
N MET A 1 -37.91 -55.62 -25.50
CA MET A 1 -38.77 -54.98 -26.53
C MET A 1 -37.93 -54.03 -27.35
N ASN A 2 -37.95 -54.15 -28.68
CA ASN A 2 -37.14 -53.31 -29.57
C ASN A 2 -37.69 -51.87 -29.58
N LYS A 3 -36.82 -50.89 -29.34
CA LYS A 3 -37.13 -49.49 -29.66
C LYS A 3 -37.02 -49.33 -31.18
N SER A 4 -38.14 -49.28 -31.89
CA SER A 4 -38.12 -48.88 -33.30
C SER A 4 -37.55 -47.47 -33.43
N LYS A 5 -36.94 -47.17 -34.58
CA LYS A 5 -36.48 -45.81 -34.87
C LYS A 5 -37.72 -44.90 -34.95
N PRO A 6 -37.74 -43.73 -34.30
CA PRO A 6 -38.90 -42.84 -34.34
C PRO A 6 -39.20 -42.43 -35.79
N THR A 7 -40.47 -42.45 -36.16
CA THR A 7 -40.89 -42.06 -37.50
C THR A 7 -40.88 -40.54 -37.65
N VAL A 8 -40.92 -40.04 -38.89
CA VAL A 8 -41.09 -38.59 -39.16
C VAL A 8 -42.39 -38.07 -38.53
N ALA A 9 -43.46 -38.88 -38.56
CA ALA A 9 -44.73 -38.56 -37.90
C ALA A 9 -44.60 -38.50 -36.37
N ASP A 10 -43.82 -39.39 -35.74
CA ASP A 10 -43.52 -39.28 -34.30
C ASP A 10 -42.72 -38.03 -33.98
N ALA A 11 -41.70 -37.69 -34.78
CA ALA A 11 -40.91 -36.48 -34.58
C ALA A 11 -41.78 -35.22 -34.66
N PHE A 12 -42.63 -35.12 -35.70
CA PHE A 12 -43.59 -34.02 -35.86
C PHE A 12 -44.61 -33.95 -34.72
N ARG A 13 -45.11 -35.10 -34.24
CA ARG A 13 -46.00 -35.15 -33.07
C ARG A 13 -45.34 -34.64 -31.80
N HIS A 14 -44.07 -35.01 -31.55
CA HIS A 14 -43.31 -34.48 -30.40
C HIS A 14 -43.05 -32.97 -30.54
N GLN A 15 -42.76 -32.47 -31.74
CA GLN A 15 -42.62 -31.03 -32.00
C GLN A 15 -43.93 -30.26 -31.74
N LEU A 16 -45.07 -30.79 -32.18
CA LEU A 16 -46.39 -30.21 -31.89
C LEU A 16 -46.70 -30.23 -30.39
N THR A 17 -46.45 -31.34 -29.69
CA THR A 17 -46.63 -31.40 -28.23
C THR A 17 -45.73 -30.38 -27.52
N ALA A 18 -44.45 -30.30 -27.89
CA ALA A 18 -43.52 -29.33 -27.30
C ALA A 18 -43.91 -27.86 -27.59
N LEU A 19 -44.44 -27.55 -28.79
CA LEU A 19 -44.97 -26.23 -29.12
C LEU A 19 -46.23 -25.90 -28.30
N VAL A 20 -47.13 -26.87 -28.12
CA VAL A 20 -48.33 -26.70 -27.29
C VAL A 20 -47.95 -26.52 -25.82
N GLU A 21 -46.99 -27.29 -25.30
CA GLU A 21 -46.43 -27.11 -23.95
C GLU A 21 -45.78 -25.73 -23.78
N LEU A 22 -44.98 -25.28 -24.77
CA LEU A 22 -44.40 -23.94 -24.78
C LEU A 22 -45.49 -22.86 -24.75
N LEU A 23 -46.50 -22.94 -25.62
CA LEU A 23 -47.62 -22.00 -25.65
C LEU A 23 -48.37 -21.96 -24.31
N HIS A 24 -48.64 -23.12 -23.68
CA HIS A 24 -49.23 -23.20 -22.34
C HIS A 24 -48.31 -22.68 -21.22
N SER A 25 -46.99 -22.72 -21.39
CA SER A 25 -46.02 -22.16 -20.45
C SER A 25 -45.86 -20.63 -20.57
N THR A 26 -46.20 -20.06 -21.73
CA THR A 26 -46.18 -18.61 -21.96
C THR A 26 -47.45 -17.92 -21.47
N VAL A 27 -47.33 -16.66 -21.06
CA VAL A 27 -48.48 -15.79 -20.75
C VAL A 27 -48.87 -15.04 -22.02
N PRO A 28 -50.03 -15.33 -22.65
CA PRO A 28 -50.45 -14.64 -23.86
C PRO A 28 -50.87 -13.19 -23.56
N TRP A 29 -50.26 -12.24 -24.25
CA TRP A 29 -50.59 -10.82 -24.15
C TRP A 29 -51.45 -10.38 -25.33
N TYR A 30 -52.61 -9.80 -25.03
CA TYR A 30 -53.53 -9.32 -26.07
C TYR A 30 -53.22 -7.87 -26.45
N VAL A 31 -52.72 -7.67 -27.67
CA VAL A 31 -52.33 -6.36 -28.22
C VAL A 31 -53.37 -5.91 -29.24
N ARG A 32 -53.91 -4.69 -29.08
CA ARG A 32 -54.71 -4.02 -30.13
C ARG A 32 -53.88 -2.91 -30.78
N CYS A 33 -53.71 -2.99 -32.09
CA CYS A 33 -53.09 -1.94 -32.88
C CYS A 33 -54.15 -0.89 -33.28
N ILE A 34 -53.82 0.39 -33.11
CA ILE A 34 -54.67 1.53 -33.51
C ILE A 34 -53.90 2.33 -34.57
N LYS A 35 -54.54 2.66 -35.68
CA LYS A 35 -53.94 3.46 -36.76
C LYS A 35 -54.05 4.95 -36.39
N PRO A 36 -52.95 5.71 -36.26
CA PRO A 36 -52.98 7.09 -35.76
C PRO A 36 -53.48 8.11 -36.79
N ASN A 37 -53.36 7.83 -38.09
CA ASN A 37 -53.91 8.65 -39.18
C ASN A 37 -54.10 7.80 -40.45
N VAL A 38 -55.02 8.16 -41.34
CA VAL A 38 -55.30 7.39 -42.58
C VAL A 38 -54.07 7.32 -43.49
N LEU A 39 -53.35 8.43 -43.60
CA LEU A 39 -52.26 8.68 -44.56
C LEU A 39 -50.95 7.95 -44.23
N LYS A 40 -50.85 7.29 -43.06
CA LYS A 40 -49.62 6.64 -42.54
C LYS A 40 -48.43 7.61 -42.39
N THR A 41 -48.70 8.90 -42.22
CA THR A 41 -47.66 9.94 -42.07
C THR A 41 -47.12 9.99 -40.65
N ALA A 42 -45.83 10.29 -40.49
CA ALA A 42 -45.18 10.38 -39.18
C ALA A 42 -45.64 11.65 -38.42
N ASN A 43 -45.69 11.57 -37.09
CA ASN A 43 -46.13 12.64 -36.17
C ASN A 43 -47.53 13.24 -36.44
N ASN A 44 -48.34 12.64 -37.32
CA ASN A 44 -49.71 13.04 -37.57
C ASN A 44 -50.68 12.16 -36.74
N TYR A 45 -51.57 12.78 -35.97
CA TYR A 45 -52.55 12.10 -35.13
C TYR A 45 -53.94 12.65 -35.41
N ASP A 46 -54.84 11.77 -35.84
CA ASP A 46 -56.23 12.05 -36.16
C ASP A 46 -57.10 11.58 -34.98
N ASP A 47 -57.44 12.54 -34.11
CA ASP A 47 -58.23 12.29 -32.90
C ASP A 47 -59.55 11.58 -33.21
N GLU A 48 -60.24 11.99 -34.27
CA GLU A 48 -61.56 11.47 -34.64
C GLU A 48 -61.45 10.04 -35.19
N GLN A 49 -60.46 9.77 -36.05
CA GLN A 49 -60.21 8.43 -36.56
C GLN A 49 -59.78 7.46 -35.45
N VAL A 50 -58.93 7.90 -34.52
CA VAL A 50 -58.47 7.08 -33.39
C VAL A 50 -59.62 6.80 -32.41
N LEU A 51 -60.39 7.82 -32.03
CA LEU A 51 -61.57 7.67 -31.17
C LEU A 51 -62.60 6.71 -31.79
N THR A 52 -62.82 6.81 -33.09
CA THR A 52 -63.72 5.94 -33.87
C THR A 52 -63.25 4.50 -33.87
N GLN A 53 -61.95 4.23 -34.08
CA GLN A 53 -61.38 2.89 -33.94
C GLN A 53 -61.55 2.33 -32.52
N LEU A 54 -61.30 3.15 -31.47
CA LEU A 54 -61.45 2.73 -30.08
C LEU A 54 -62.91 2.39 -29.71
N ARG A 55 -63.88 3.10 -30.29
CA ARG A 55 -65.31 2.80 -30.19
C ARG A 55 -65.66 1.49 -30.88
N TYR A 56 -65.31 1.30 -32.16
CA TYR A 56 -65.62 0.07 -32.91
C TYR A 56 -64.94 -1.18 -32.35
N LEU A 57 -63.73 -1.04 -31.77
CA LEU A 57 -63.03 -2.13 -31.10
C LEU A 57 -63.59 -2.45 -29.70
N GLY A 58 -64.61 -1.70 -29.23
CA GLY A 58 -65.20 -1.86 -27.90
C GLY A 58 -64.24 -1.53 -26.75
N MET A 59 -63.15 -0.79 -27.01
CA MET A 59 -62.11 -0.55 -25.99
C MET A 59 -62.64 0.31 -24.85
N LEU A 60 -63.51 1.27 -25.14
CA LEU A 60 -64.15 2.10 -24.12
C LEU A 60 -65.07 1.27 -23.20
N ASP A 61 -65.79 0.30 -23.76
CA ASP A 61 -66.67 -0.58 -22.99
C ASP A 61 -65.88 -1.64 -22.21
N ILE A 62 -64.79 -2.18 -22.77
CA ILE A 62 -63.85 -3.06 -22.04
C ILE A 62 -63.22 -2.32 -20.85
N ILE A 63 -62.81 -1.06 -21.02
CA ILE A 63 -62.30 -0.23 -19.93
C ILE A 63 -63.40 0.01 -18.89
N ARG A 64 -64.62 0.36 -19.30
CA ARG A 64 -65.77 0.60 -18.41
C ARG A 64 -66.12 -0.65 -17.59
N ILE A 65 -66.21 -1.82 -18.24
CA ILE A 65 -66.47 -3.11 -17.59
C ILE A 65 -65.35 -3.46 -16.60
N ARG A 66 -64.07 -3.27 -16.98
CA ARG A 66 -62.93 -3.48 -16.07
C ARG A 66 -62.90 -2.51 -14.90
N GLN A 67 -63.33 -1.26 -15.06
CA GLN A 67 -63.43 -0.28 -13.97
C GLN A 67 -64.60 -0.55 -13.03
N GLN A 68 -65.72 -1.06 -13.55
CA GLN A 68 -66.88 -1.46 -12.74
C GLN A 68 -66.60 -2.74 -11.94
N GLY A 69 -65.92 -3.72 -12.57
CA GLY A 69 -65.46 -4.97 -11.95
C GLY A 69 -64.17 -4.83 -11.12
N TYR A 70 -63.51 -5.97 -10.89
CA TYR A 70 -62.25 -6.06 -10.13
C TYR A 70 -61.10 -6.45 -11.09
N PRO A 71 -60.32 -5.49 -11.62
CA PRO A 71 -59.31 -5.78 -12.64
C PRO A 71 -58.10 -6.58 -12.13
N ILE A 72 -57.87 -6.63 -10.82
CA ILE A 72 -56.68 -7.24 -10.22
C ILE A 72 -57.07 -8.52 -9.49
N HIS A 73 -56.52 -9.64 -9.94
CA HIS A 73 -56.76 -10.98 -9.39
C HIS A 73 -55.44 -11.52 -8.81
N SER A 74 -55.35 -11.72 -7.50
CA SER A 74 -54.18 -12.33 -6.85
C SER A 74 -54.56 -13.66 -6.20
N VAL A 75 -53.67 -14.65 -6.19
CA VAL A 75 -53.88 -15.86 -5.38
C VAL A 75 -53.77 -15.48 -3.91
N THR A 76 -54.64 -16.04 -3.05
CA THR A 76 -54.73 -15.64 -1.62
C THR A 76 -53.39 -15.78 -0.89
N GLU A 77 -52.62 -16.83 -1.19
CA GLU A 77 -51.29 -17.06 -0.61
C GLU A 77 -50.25 -16.01 -1.06
N GLU A 78 -50.26 -15.64 -2.35
CA GLU A 78 -49.37 -14.62 -2.90
C GLU A 78 -49.68 -13.24 -2.33
N PHE A 79 -50.97 -12.91 -2.20
CA PHE A 79 -51.43 -11.67 -1.58
C PHE A 79 -50.90 -11.55 -0.15
N LEU A 80 -51.03 -12.62 0.66
CA LEU A 80 -50.49 -12.67 2.01
C LEU A 80 -48.97 -12.51 2.01
N LYS A 81 -48.23 -13.35 1.27
CA LYS A 81 -46.75 -13.26 1.17
C LYS A 81 -46.26 -11.86 0.80
N ARG A 82 -47.00 -11.16 -0.07
CA ARG A 82 -46.66 -9.82 -0.57
C ARG A 82 -46.96 -8.71 0.44
N TYR A 83 -48.15 -8.72 1.04
CA TYR A 83 -48.67 -7.61 1.86
C TYR A 83 -48.61 -7.84 3.38
N HIS A 84 -48.27 -9.04 3.87
CA HIS A 84 -48.08 -9.33 5.31
C HIS A 84 -47.11 -8.36 6.01
N CYS A 85 -46.11 -7.85 5.28
CA CYS A 85 -45.16 -6.86 5.79
C CYS A 85 -45.80 -5.54 6.29
N LEU A 86 -47.05 -5.25 5.89
CA LEU A 86 -47.81 -4.07 6.32
C LEU A 86 -48.39 -4.19 7.73
N VAL A 87 -48.66 -5.41 8.24
CA VAL A 87 -49.39 -5.63 9.50
C VAL A 87 -48.46 -6.17 10.60
N ARG A 88 -47.28 -5.56 10.67
CA ARG A 88 -46.02 -6.01 11.32
C ARG A 88 -46.06 -6.41 12.82
N GLN A 89 -47.19 -6.30 13.53
CA GLN A 89 -47.26 -6.53 14.99
C GLN A 89 -48.45 -7.36 15.49
N GLU A 90 -49.45 -7.68 14.67
CA GLU A 90 -50.57 -8.54 15.08
C GLU A 90 -50.41 -9.93 14.45
N LYS A 91 -50.77 -11.00 15.20
CA LYS A 91 -50.82 -12.36 14.62
C LYS A 91 -51.92 -12.41 13.57
N VAL A 92 -51.54 -12.33 12.30
CA VAL A 92 -52.43 -12.62 11.18
C VAL A 92 -52.95 -14.06 11.37
N PRO A 93 -54.26 -14.34 11.29
CA PRO A 93 -54.78 -15.69 11.41
C PRO A 93 -54.18 -16.63 10.35
N ASP A 94 -53.83 -17.86 10.74
CA ASP A 94 -53.26 -18.87 9.83
C ASP A 94 -54.21 -19.26 8.68
N ASP A 95 -55.52 -19.08 8.87
CA ASP A 95 -56.53 -19.20 7.80
C ASP A 95 -56.37 -18.06 6.77
N LEU A 96 -55.94 -18.43 5.56
CA LEU A 96 -55.56 -17.50 4.49
C LEU A 96 -56.67 -16.49 4.13
N LEU A 97 -57.95 -16.90 4.21
CA LEU A 97 -59.07 -16.03 3.87
C LEU A 97 -59.32 -14.98 4.97
N ARG A 98 -59.20 -15.38 6.24
CA ARG A 98 -59.28 -14.47 7.39
C ARG A 98 -58.08 -13.52 7.43
N GLY A 99 -56.88 -14.03 7.17
CA GLY A 99 -55.66 -13.22 7.09
C GLY A 99 -55.76 -12.14 6.01
N THR A 100 -56.22 -12.51 4.81
CA THR A 100 -56.43 -11.56 3.70
C THR A 100 -57.45 -10.48 4.07
N LYS A 101 -58.60 -10.89 4.60
CA LYS A 101 -59.67 -9.97 5.03
C LYS A 101 -59.16 -8.98 6.08
N PHE A 102 -58.42 -9.49 7.06
CA PHE A 102 -57.82 -8.69 8.14
C PHE A 102 -56.85 -7.62 7.62
N ILE A 103 -55.98 -7.95 6.64
CA ILE A 103 -55.10 -6.96 6.00
C ILE A 103 -55.92 -5.86 5.30
N LEU A 104 -56.96 -6.22 4.54
CA LEU A 104 -57.79 -5.26 3.80
C LEU A 104 -58.61 -4.35 4.72
N GLU A 105 -59.22 -4.90 5.77
CA GLU A 105 -60.01 -4.14 6.75
C GLU A 105 -59.12 -3.21 7.60
N LYS A 106 -57.93 -3.66 8.02
CA LYS A 106 -56.97 -2.83 8.78
C LYS A 106 -56.41 -1.65 7.98
N LEU A 107 -56.30 -1.80 6.65
CA LEU A 107 -55.79 -0.75 5.76
C LEU A 107 -56.89 0.17 5.23
N GLY A 108 -58.12 0.06 5.77
CA GLY A 108 -59.22 0.98 5.49
C GLY A 108 -59.83 0.82 4.09
N ALA A 109 -59.58 -0.30 3.40
CA ALA A 109 -60.10 -0.52 2.05
C ALA A 109 -61.63 -0.65 2.06
N SER A 110 -62.32 0.18 1.26
CA SER A 110 -63.78 0.15 1.18
C SER A 110 -64.29 -1.23 0.76
N LYS A 111 -65.31 -1.75 1.48
CA LYS A 111 -65.90 -3.07 1.23
C LYS A 111 -66.56 -3.22 -0.16
N THR A 112 -66.69 -2.14 -0.92
CA THR A 112 -67.19 -2.11 -2.30
C THR A 112 -66.09 -2.15 -3.37
N GLU A 113 -64.82 -2.16 -2.95
CA GLU A 113 -63.64 -2.07 -3.83
C GLU A 113 -62.74 -3.31 -3.79
N TRP A 114 -63.10 -4.30 -2.97
CA TRP A 114 -62.45 -5.61 -2.93
C TRP A 114 -63.46 -6.72 -2.68
N GLN A 115 -63.15 -7.93 -3.16
CA GLN A 115 -63.93 -9.13 -2.91
C GLN A 115 -62.99 -10.33 -2.71
N ILE A 116 -63.33 -11.20 -1.76
CA ILE A 116 -62.56 -12.43 -1.49
C ILE A 116 -63.34 -13.62 -2.05
N GLY A 117 -62.73 -14.34 -2.99
CA GLY A 117 -63.23 -15.62 -3.49
C GLY A 117 -62.62 -16.80 -2.74
N LYS A 118 -62.95 -18.04 -3.16
CA LYS A 118 -62.46 -19.27 -2.52
C LYS A 118 -60.93 -19.45 -2.62
N THR A 119 -60.31 -18.97 -3.71
CA THR A 119 -58.88 -19.19 -4.02
C THR A 119 -58.12 -17.92 -4.43
N LYS A 120 -58.85 -16.81 -4.68
CA LYS A 120 -58.29 -15.56 -5.19
C LYS A 120 -58.92 -14.35 -4.50
N VAL A 121 -58.13 -13.29 -4.44
CA VAL A 121 -58.49 -11.96 -3.94
C VAL A 121 -58.66 -11.04 -5.14
N PHE A 122 -59.79 -10.35 -5.18
CA PHE A 122 -60.20 -9.48 -6.27
C PHE A 122 -60.17 -8.03 -5.77
N LEU A 123 -59.42 -7.16 -6.46
CA LEU A 123 -59.17 -5.78 -6.04
C LEU A 123 -59.46 -4.81 -7.18
N LYS A 124 -59.95 -3.62 -6.83
CA LYS A 124 -59.89 -2.43 -7.68
C LYS A 124 -58.52 -1.74 -7.55
N ASN A 125 -58.13 -1.00 -8.59
CA ASN A 125 -56.86 -0.26 -8.62
C ASN A 125 -56.74 0.72 -7.43
N SER A 126 -57.85 1.37 -7.06
CA SER A 126 -57.96 2.26 -5.89
C SER A 126 -57.43 1.63 -4.60
N VAL A 127 -57.74 0.35 -4.34
CA VAL A 127 -57.22 -0.38 -3.19
C VAL A 127 -55.79 -0.87 -3.45
N HIS A 128 -55.55 -1.53 -4.59
CA HIS A 128 -54.25 -2.14 -4.89
C HIS A 128 -53.09 -1.13 -4.89
N ASP A 129 -53.27 0.03 -5.52
CA ASP A 129 -52.20 1.00 -5.70
C ASP A 129 -51.83 1.67 -4.35
N VAL A 130 -52.82 1.81 -3.46
CA VAL A 130 -52.59 2.19 -2.05
C VAL A 130 -51.81 1.11 -1.30
N LEU A 131 -52.15 -0.18 -1.46
CA LEU A 131 -51.42 -1.29 -0.83
C LEU A 131 -49.94 -1.33 -1.26
N GLU A 132 -49.64 -1.19 -2.55
CA GLU A 132 -48.27 -1.16 -3.05
C GLU A 132 -47.50 0.09 -2.64
N GLU A 133 -48.14 1.26 -2.64
CA GLU A 133 -47.47 2.49 -2.21
C GLU A 133 -47.14 2.47 -0.71
N GLN A 134 -48.04 1.96 0.15
CA GLN A 134 -47.73 1.75 1.57
C GLN A 134 -46.59 0.73 1.77
N ARG A 135 -46.58 -0.35 0.98
CA ARG A 135 -45.53 -1.38 1.00
C ARG A 135 -44.18 -0.81 0.57
N ARG A 136 -44.15 -0.02 -0.50
CA ARG A 136 -42.98 0.69 -1.01
C ARG A 136 -42.40 1.66 0.04
N ARG A 137 -43.26 2.44 0.71
CA ARG A 137 -42.87 3.34 1.82
C ARG A 137 -42.23 2.57 2.97
N LEU A 138 -42.87 1.49 3.43
CA LEU A 138 -42.36 0.66 4.53
C LEU A 138 -41.00 0.05 4.17
N LEU A 139 -40.86 -0.53 2.97
CA LEU A 139 -39.58 -1.07 2.49
C LEU A 139 -38.49 0.00 2.44
N LYS A 140 -38.77 1.19 1.87
CA LYS A 140 -37.83 2.32 1.84
C LYS A 140 -37.36 2.73 3.25
N GLN A 141 -38.29 2.82 4.21
CA GLN A 141 -37.95 3.12 5.62
C GLN A 141 -37.04 2.04 6.23
N LYS A 142 -37.30 0.75 6.01
CA LYS A 142 -36.47 -0.33 6.55
C LYS A 142 -35.10 -0.42 5.86
N CYS A 143 -35.01 -0.15 4.56
CA CYS A 143 -33.73 0.00 3.86
C CYS A 143 -32.87 1.12 4.47
N ILE A 144 -33.45 2.27 4.81
CA ILE A 144 -32.74 3.38 5.48
C ILE A 144 -32.21 2.93 6.86
N VAL A 145 -32.98 2.16 7.63
CA VAL A 145 -32.51 1.62 8.93
C VAL A 145 -31.34 0.65 8.74
N ILE A 146 -31.42 -0.27 7.78
CA ILE A 146 -30.33 -1.21 7.48
C ILE A 146 -29.06 -0.44 7.04
N GLN A 147 -29.21 0.54 6.14
CA GLN A 147 -28.11 1.40 5.70
C GLN A 147 -27.51 2.21 6.86
N LYS A 148 -28.33 2.76 7.76
CA LYS A 148 -27.87 3.48 8.96
C LYS A 148 -27.03 2.57 9.86
N VAL A 149 -27.54 1.38 10.18
CA VAL A 149 -26.85 0.40 11.04
C VAL A 149 -25.53 -0.04 10.41
N TRP A 150 -25.52 -0.37 9.12
CA TRP A 150 -24.31 -0.80 8.41
C TRP A 150 -23.26 0.32 8.32
N ARG A 151 -23.68 1.56 7.99
CA ARG A 151 -22.78 2.73 7.97
C ARG A 151 -22.17 2.99 9.35
N GLY A 152 -22.99 2.92 10.41
CA GLY A 152 -22.53 3.05 11.80
C GLY A 152 -21.53 1.96 12.18
N TRP A 153 -21.83 0.69 11.88
CA TRP A 153 -20.92 -0.43 12.13
C TRP A 153 -19.59 -0.29 11.37
N LYS A 154 -19.63 0.12 10.09
CA LYS A 154 -18.43 0.37 9.28
C LYS A 154 -17.56 1.47 9.92
N GLN A 155 -18.16 2.59 10.30
CA GLN A 155 -17.43 3.72 10.91
C GLN A 155 -16.87 3.35 12.28
N GLN A 156 -17.65 2.65 13.12
CA GLN A 156 -17.21 2.17 14.43
C GLN A 156 -16.01 1.23 14.30
N ARG A 157 -16.01 0.32 13.30
CA ARG A 157 -14.91 -0.60 13.06
C ARG A 157 -13.64 0.10 12.56
N ALA A 158 -13.77 1.18 11.78
CA ALA A 158 -12.63 2.03 11.39
C ALA A 158 -12.07 2.76 12.62
N PHE A 159 -12.90 3.52 13.34
CA PHE A 159 -12.50 4.23 14.56
C PHE A 159 -11.81 3.34 15.60
N LEU A 160 -12.32 2.13 15.83
CA LEU A 160 -11.69 1.17 16.76
C LEU A 160 -10.33 0.66 16.26
N ARG A 161 -10.11 0.53 14.95
CA ARG A 161 -8.79 0.20 14.39
C ARG A 161 -7.81 1.34 14.66
N ASP A 162 -8.20 2.57 14.34
CA ASP A 162 -7.35 3.75 14.43
C ASP A 162 -7.00 4.05 15.90
N ARG A 163 -7.98 3.99 16.80
CA ARG A 163 -7.79 4.08 18.25
C ARG A 163 -6.83 3.01 18.79
N ASN A 164 -6.97 1.77 18.35
CA ASN A 164 -6.09 0.68 18.79
C ASN A 164 -4.65 0.84 18.25
N ALA A 165 -4.48 1.41 17.05
CA ALA A 165 -3.16 1.77 16.52
C ALA A 165 -2.53 2.92 17.34
N ALA A 166 -3.29 3.98 17.61
CA ALA A 166 -2.82 5.11 18.44
C ALA A 166 -2.39 4.67 19.84
N ILE A 167 -3.19 3.82 20.52
CA ILE A 167 -2.84 3.25 21.84
C ILE A 167 -1.54 2.43 21.74
N LYS A 168 -1.35 1.63 20.68
CA LYS A 168 -0.13 0.86 20.45
C LYS A 168 1.10 1.76 20.24
N ILE A 169 0.97 2.86 19.51
CA ILE A 169 2.05 3.84 19.32
C ILE A 169 2.37 4.51 20.66
N GLN A 170 1.36 4.96 21.40
CA GLN A 170 1.51 5.62 22.70
C GLN A 170 2.20 4.72 23.75
N GLN A 171 1.86 3.43 23.86
CA GLN A 171 2.56 2.52 24.78
C GLN A 171 4.03 2.32 24.40
N HIS A 172 4.35 2.21 23.10
CA HIS A 172 5.73 2.01 22.64
C HIS A 172 6.56 3.27 22.84
N PHE A 173 6.01 4.45 22.54
CA PHE A 173 6.65 5.74 22.79
C PHE A 173 6.93 5.96 24.29
N ARG A 174 5.92 5.77 25.16
CA ARG A 174 6.07 5.89 26.62
C ARG A 174 7.14 4.93 27.16
N GLY A 175 7.15 3.69 26.70
CA GLY A 175 8.17 2.69 27.06
C GLY A 175 9.57 3.05 26.55
N HIS A 176 9.69 3.55 25.32
CA HIS A 176 10.95 3.98 24.73
C HIS A 176 11.56 5.17 25.49
N ARG A 177 10.74 6.20 25.78
CA ARG A 177 11.13 7.37 26.57
C ARG A 177 11.65 6.96 27.96
N GLN A 178 10.93 6.07 28.66
CA GLN A 178 11.37 5.56 29.96
C GLN A 178 12.67 4.76 29.86
N LYS A 179 12.87 3.99 28.78
CA LYS A 179 14.10 3.23 28.52
C LYS A 179 15.30 4.15 28.27
N ILE A 180 15.16 5.22 27.49
CA ILE A 180 16.21 6.23 27.30
C ILE A 180 16.60 6.85 28.65
N HIS A 181 15.61 7.32 29.42
CA HIS A 181 15.84 7.92 30.73
C HIS A 181 16.58 6.98 31.69
N PHE A 182 16.16 5.70 31.76
CA PHE A 182 16.86 4.67 32.53
C PHE A 182 18.30 4.43 32.05
N LEU A 183 18.55 4.41 30.73
CA LEU A 183 19.90 4.25 30.18
C LEU A 183 20.80 5.45 30.49
N HIS A 184 20.26 6.67 30.51
CA HIS A 184 21.00 7.87 30.95
C HIS A 184 21.38 7.78 32.43
N MET A 185 20.41 7.49 33.32
CA MET A 185 20.71 7.29 34.75
C MET A 185 21.72 6.16 34.99
N ARG A 186 21.59 5.04 34.27
CA ARG A 186 22.53 3.91 34.37
C ARG A 186 23.93 4.29 33.90
N ARG A 187 24.07 5.04 32.80
CA ARG A 187 25.38 5.54 32.32
C ARG A 187 26.02 6.45 33.37
N ALA A 188 25.27 7.44 33.88
CA ALA A 188 25.75 8.33 34.95
C ALA A 188 26.20 7.56 36.19
N ALA A 189 25.40 6.59 36.66
CA ALA A 189 25.75 5.74 37.80
C ALA A 189 27.02 4.90 37.55
N ILE A 190 27.19 4.31 36.35
CA ILE A 190 28.41 3.56 35.99
C ILE A 190 29.63 4.49 35.97
N THR A 191 29.51 5.69 35.40
CA THR A 191 30.58 6.70 35.40
C THR A 191 30.99 7.07 36.83
N ILE A 192 30.03 7.43 37.69
CA ILE A 192 30.30 7.76 39.10
C ILE A 192 30.96 6.58 39.82
N GLN A 193 30.46 5.35 39.63
CA GLN A 193 31.08 4.14 40.20
C GLN A 193 32.52 3.93 39.71
N ALA A 194 32.82 4.19 38.45
CA ALA A 194 34.17 4.10 37.89
C ALA A 194 35.11 5.16 38.49
N TYR A 195 34.66 6.40 38.62
CA TYR A 195 35.42 7.48 39.26
C TYR A 195 35.72 7.19 40.73
N VAL A 196 34.73 6.74 41.50
CA VAL A 196 34.90 6.37 42.92
C VAL A 196 35.86 5.18 43.09
N ARG A 197 35.71 4.12 42.28
CA ARG A 197 36.67 2.99 42.27
C ARG A 197 38.08 3.44 41.91
N GLY A 198 38.22 4.33 40.92
CA GLY A 198 39.50 4.91 40.53
C GLY A 198 40.12 5.79 41.60
N MET A 199 39.31 6.51 42.39
CA MET A 199 39.77 7.31 43.52
C MET A 199 40.38 6.43 44.62
N PHE A 200 39.64 5.42 45.10
CA PHE A 200 40.16 4.46 46.08
C PHE A 200 41.41 3.73 45.58
N ALA A 201 41.44 3.31 44.31
CA ALA A 201 42.62 2.67 43.74
C ALA A 201 43.85 3.61 43.70
N ARG A 202 43.66 4.91 43.41
CA ARG A 202 44.74 5.91 43.44
C ARG A 202 45.22 6.21 44.86
N GLU A 203 44.31 6.26 45.82
CA GLU A 203 44.62 6.49 47.24
C GLU A 203 45.43 5.33 47.81
N VAL A 204 44.99 4.08 47.61
CA VAL A 204 45.73 2.86 47.98
C VAL A 204 47.10 2.81 47.28
N ALA A 205 47.17 3.12 45.98
CA ALA A 205 48.45 3.18 45.26
C ALA A 205 49.37 4.31 45.78
N SER A 206 48.82 5.41 46.30
CA SER A 206 49.60 6.48 46.92
C SER A 206 50.17 6.05 48.26
N ALA A 207 49.35 5.44 49.12
CA ALA A 207 49.79 4.87 50.40
C ALA A 207 50.88 3.81 50.20
N LEU A 208 50.70 2.89 49.24
CA LEU A 208 51.73 1.88 48.90
C LEU A 208 53.03 2.51 48.37
N ARG A 209 52.96 3.60 47.60
CA ARG A 209 54.16 4.34 47.16
C ARG A 209 54.85 5.06 48.32
N GLN A 210 54.10 5.65 49.25
CA GLN A 210 54.67 6.28 50.44
C GLN A 210 55.33 5.24 51.35
N MET A 211 54.67 4.10 51.59
CA MET A 211 55.22 2.99 52.37
C MET A 211 56.54 2.49 51.77
N ARG A 212 56.60 2.24 50.45
CA ARG A 212 57.85 1.87 49.76
C ARG A 212 58.96 2.93 49.84
N ARG A 213 58.61 4.22 49.80
CA ARG A 213 59.60 5.32 49.98
C ARG A 213 60.18 5.32 51.39
N VAL A 214 59.33 5.18 52.41
CA VAL A 214 59.78 5.09 53.81
C VAL A 214 60.61 3.84 54.04
N GLU A 215 60.20 2.67 53.51
CA GLU A 215 60.99 1.43 53.57
C GLU A 215 62.35 1.54 52.85
N ALA A 216 62.46 2.36 51.80
CA ALA A 216 63.71 2.61 51.09
C ALA A 216 64.61 3.58 51.87
N GLU A 217 64.05 4.65 52.46
CA GLU A 217 64.81 5.58 53.32
C GLU A 217 65.28 4.90 54.62
N MET A 218 64.45 4.04 55.22
CA MET A 218 64.84 3.26 56.41
C MET A 218 65.96 2.28 56.06
N ARG A 219 65.87 1.55 54.94
CA ARG A 219 66.97 0.69 54.47
C ARG A 219 68.25 1.47 54.21
N ARG A 220 68.17 2.63 53.56
CA ARG A 220 69.36 3.46 53.31
C ARG A 220 69.99 3.97 54.62
N LYS A 221 69.17 4.34 55.63
CA LYS A 221 69.68 4.71 56.96
C LYS A 221 70.31 3.52 57.69
N GLU A 222 69.72 2.33 57.63
CA GLU A 222 70.33 1.12 58.19
C GLU A 222 71.65 0.76 57.49
N GLU A 223 71.75 0.97 56.18
CA GLU A 223 72.99 0.79 55.41
C GLU A 223 74.05 1.83 55.81
N GLU A 224 73.69 3.12 55.86
CA GLU A 224 74.55 4.21 56.34
C GLU A 224 75.00 4.00 57.81
N GLU A 225 74.17 3.40 58.67
CA GLU A 225 74.49 3.10 60.08
C GLU A 225 75.40 1.87 60.20
N LYS A 226 75.12 0.80 59.44
CA LYS A 226 76.01 -0.38 59.34
C LYS A 226 77.37 -0.01 58.76
N GLU A 227 77.43 0.94 57.84
CA GLU A 227 78.68 1.44 57.26
C GLU A 227 79.48 2.29 58.26
N ARG A 228 78.81 3.14 59.06
CA ARG A 228 79.46 3.86 60.18
C ARG A 228 80.01 2.89 61.23
N LEU A 229 79.23 1.91 61.64
CA LEU A 229 79.66 0.87 62.60
C LEU A 229 80.84 0.05 62.06
N ARG A 230 80.89 -0.24 60.75
CA ARG A 230 82.05 -0.86 60.11
C ARG A 230 83.27 0.06 60.12
N ALA A 231 83.13 1.33 59.75
CA ALA A 231 84.23 2.29 59.77
C ALA A 231 84.74 2.59 61.19
N GLU A 232 83.88 2.49 62.21
CA GLU A 232 84.25 2.61 63.62
C GLU A 232 84.94 1.34 64.14
N ALA A 233 84.47 0.15 63.75
CA ALA A 233 85.16 -1.11 64.01
C ALA A 233 86.52 -1.20 63.31
N GLU A 234 86.62 -0.76 62.06
CA GLU A 234 87.87 -0.70 61.29
C GLU A 234 88.84 0.33 61.88
N ARG A 235 88.35 1.47 62.39
CA ARG A 235 89.19 2.40 63.18
C ARG A 235 89.61 1.83 64.52
N ALA A 236 88.78 1.04 65.19
CA ALA A 236 89.13 0.35 66.41
C ALA A 236 90.16 -0.77 66.16
N GLU A 237 90.07 -1.46 65.03
CA GLU A 237 91.05 -2.47 64.58
C GLU A 237 92.37 -1.81 64.16
N VAL A 238 92.32 -0.66 63.47
CA VAL A 238 93.52 0.15 63.18
C VAL A 238 94.14 0.75 64.45
N ALA A 239 93.33 1.11 65.45
CA ALA A 239 93.83 1.56 66.75
C ALA A 239 94.45 0.41 67.56
N ALA A 240 93.80 -0.75 67.63
CA ALA A 240 94.32 -1.95 68.28
C ALA A 240 95.61 -2.44 67.60
N THR A 241 95.65 -2.47 66.26
CA THR A 241 96.88 -2.79 65.52
C THR A 241 97.95 -1.72 65.65
N ALA A 242 97.62 -0.45 65.90
CA ALA A 242 98.59 0.60 66.22
C ALA A 242 99.16 0.45 67.65
N GLU A 243 98.33 0.10 68.64
CA GLU A 243 98.78 -0.24 70.00
C GLU A 243 99.65 -1.52 70.01
N ASP A 244 99.29 -2.53 69.20
CA ASP A 244 100.13 -3.71 68.96
C ASP A 244 101.43 -3.34 68.20
N HIS A 245 101.39 -2.40 67.24
CA HIS A 245 102.60 -1.94 66.54
C HIS A 245 103.53 -1.13 67.45
N GLU A 246 102.99 -0.42 68.45
CA GLU A 246 103.76 0.29 69.47
C GLU A 246 104.38 -0.68 70.49
N GLN A 247 103.70 -1.80 70.81
CA GLN A 247 104.29 -2.87 71.62
C GLN A 247 105.33 -3.72 70.85
N VAL A 248 105.07 -4.10 69.59
CA VAL A 248 105.98 -4.92 68.78
C VAL A 248 107.24 -4.15 68.37
N MET A 249 107.16 -2.83 68.14
CA MET A 249 108.34 -1.98 67.89
C MET A 249 109.28 -1.84 69.11
N SER A 250 108.86 -2.27 70.30
CA SER A 250 109.69 -2.25 71.51
C SER A 250 110.49 -3.55 71.75
N VAL A 251 110.20 -4.63 71.01
CA VAL A 251 110.84 -5.95 71.19
C VAL A 251 111.28 -6.56 69.84
N GLN A 252 112.28 -5.93 69.19
CA GLN A 252 113.46 -6.62 68.63
C GLN A 252 114.38 -5.65 67.85
N THR A 253 115.19 -4.89 68.59
CA THR A 253 116.54 -4.52 68.14
C THR A 253 117.57 -5.44 68.78
N ARG A 254 117.55 -6.73 68.40
CA ARG A 254 118.69 -7.64 68.58
C ARG A 254 118.60 -8.84 67.64
N GLU A 255 119.76 -9.24 67.12
CA GLU A 255 120.00 -10.38 66.22
C GLU A 255 119.45 -10.14 64.80
N GLU A 256 120.19 -9.41 63.96
CA GLU A 256 121.21 -9.94 63.01
C GLU A 256 120.56 -10.43 61.69
N TYR A 257 120.63 -9.62 60.62
CA TYR A 257 121.67 -9.73 59.57
C TYR A 257 121.85 -11.15 59.00
N GLY A 258 121.18 -11.46 57.88
CA GLY A 258 121.47 -12.67 57.11
C GLY A 258 120.59 -12.86 55.87
N ASN A 259 121.18 -12.66 54.68
CA ASN A 259 120.70 -13.08 53.34
C ASN A 259 119.30 -12.58 52.92
N ALA A 260 119.15 -11.52 52.11
CA ALA A 260 119.68 -11.30 50.75
C ALA A 260 119.15 -12.27 49.67
N GLN A 261 118.35 -11.70 48.76
CA GLN A 261 118.42 -11.90 47.31
C GLN A 261 118.24 -13.31 46.72
N GLN A 262 116.98 -13.77 46.72
CA GLN A 262 116.26 -14.49 45.64
C GLN A 262 114.80 -14.50 46.14
N GLU A 263 113.78 -13.98 45.46
CA GLU A 263 113.46 -14.07 44.05
C GLU A 263 112.85 -12.78 43.49
N LEU A 264 113.49 -12.21 42.46
CA LEU A 264 112.81 -11.36 41.47
C LEU A 264 112.81 -12.11 40.14
N ALA A 265 111.75 -11.95 39.35
CA ALA A 265 111.61 -12.42 37.96
C ALA A 265 111.26 -13.91 37.68
N ALA A 266 110.28 -14.46 38.41
CA ALA A 266 109.31 -15.45 37.91
C ALA A 266 108.06 -15.32 38.79
N ILE A 267 106.85 -14.95 38.35
CA ILE A 267 106.09 -15.41 37.19
C ILE A 267 105.31 -14.22 36.62
N SER A 268 105.85 -13.58 35.58
CA SER A 268 105.01 -12.91 34.59
C SER A 268 104.75 -13.91 33.47
N THR A 269 103.51 -14.00 33.00
CA THR A 269 103.05 -14.85 31.88
C THR A 269 103.33 -16.37 32.01
N LEU A 270 102.44 -17.15 32.66
CA LEU A 270 102.16 -18.53 32.20
C LEU A 270 100.82 -19.20 32.64
N VAL A 271 99.72 -18.47 32.88
CA VAL A 271 98.38 -19.11 32.95
C VAL A 271 97.31 -18.32 32.20
N GLU A 272 97.57 -18.04 30.91
CA GLU A 272 96.48 -18.07 29.93
C GLU A 272 96.41 -19.48 29.34
N LYS A 273 95.19 -20.01 29.16
CA LYS A 273 94.85 -21.31 28.57
C LYS A 273 95.23 -22.56 29.37
N ASN A 274 94.46 -22.80 30.43
CA ASN A 274 93.79 -24.09 30.64
C ASN A 274 92.49 -23.84 31.41
N VAL A 275 91.30 -24.27 31.01
CA VAL A 275 90.78 -24.83 29.77
C VAL A 275 89.24 -24.78 29.95
N LEU A 276 88.48 -24.64 28.87
CA LEU A 276 87.02 -24.63 28.94
C LEU A 276 86.45 -25.99 29.42
N GLN A 277 85.23 -25.94 29.98
CA GLN A 277 84.15 -26.93 29.76
C GLN A 277 84.11 -28.23 30.60
N LYS A 278 83.32 -28.18 31.68
CA LYS A 278 82.20 -29.13 31.98
C LYS A 278 81.22 -28.40 32.92
N ARG A 279 80.07 -27.93 32.44
CA ARG A 279 78.77 -28.66 32.33
C ARG A 279 78.25 -29.13 33.69
N CYS A 280 76.96 -29.06 34.05
CA CYS A 280 75.71 -28.43 33.58
C CYS A 280 74.58 -29.20 34.32
N ALA A 281 73.43 -28.57 34.58
CA ALA A 281 72.28 -29.11 35.35
C ALA A 281 72.55 -29.27 36.87
N GLU A 282 71.59 -29.09 37.77
CA GLU A 282 70.11 -29.03 37.64
C GLU A 282 69.55 -27.64 38.01
N GLY A 283 68.25 -27.37 37.81
CA GLY A 283 67.67 -26.05 38.11
C GLY A 283 66.17 -26.06 38.42
N ALA A 284 65.62 -24.91 38.84
CA ALA A 284 64.19 -24.59 38.78
C ALA A 284 63.89 -23.10 39.09
N HIS A 285 63.03 -22.48 38.27
CA HIS A 285 62.13 -21.34 38.51
C HIS A 285 62.58 -20.04 39.24
N GLY A 286 62.30 -18.90 38.59
CA GLY A 286 62.14 -17.60 39.25
C GLY A 286 62.27 -16.39 38.30
N ASP A 287 61.31 -16.19 37.40
CA ASP A 287 61.38 -15.09 36.41
C ASP A 287 61.43 -13.69 37.05
N CYS A 288 62.46 -12.91 36.69
CA CYS A 288 62.46 -11.46 36.86
C CYS A 288 62.48 -10.82 35.47
N LEU A 289 61.30 -10.42 34.98
CA LEU A 289 61.18 -9.63 33.76
C LEU A 289 61.56 -8.18 34.05
N ASP A 290 62.44 -7.62 33.22
CA ASP A 290 62.87 -6.23 33.25
C ASP A 290 61.67 -5.27 33.18
N LEU A 291 61.50 -4.46 34.23
CA LEU A 291 60.34 -3.58 34.41
C LEU A 291 60.47 -2.24 33.68
N ASP A 292 61.69 -1.81 33.30
CA ASP A 292 61.90 -0.52 32.63
C ASP A 292 61.52 -0.57 31.14
N ALA A 293 61.54 -1.76 30.52
CA ALA A 293 61.08 -1.97 29.14
C ALA A 293 59.55 -1.88 28.98
N MET A 294 58.76 -1.96 30.06
CA MET A 294 57.29 -1.98 30.00
C MET A 294 56.62 -0.60 30.17
N PHE A 295 57.38 0.43 30.55
CA PHE A 295 56.84 1.76 30.90
C PHE A 295 57.37 2.95 30.08
N SER A 296 58.16 2.72 29.02
CA SER A 296 58.63 3.82 28.14
C SER A 296 57.50 4.55 27.38
N PHE A 297 56.28 4.01 27.36
CA PHE A 297 55.09 4.64 26.78
C PHE A 297 54.55 5.85 27.58
N LEU A 298 55.02 6.10 28.81
CA LEU A 298 54.51 7.19 29.66
C LEU A 298 55.33 8.48 29.62
N SER A 299 56.38 8.56 28.78
CA SER A 299 57.25 9.75 28.70
C SER A 299 56.84 10.79 27.66
N ASP A 300 56.05 10.41 26.64
CA ASP A 300 55.65 11.29 25.53
C ASP A 300 54.14 11.62 25.55
N VAL A 301 53.70 12.36 26.57
CA VAL A 301 52.40 13.06 26.55
C VAL A 301 52.61 14.53 26.89
N GLN A 302 52.78 15.35 25.86
CA GLN A 302 52.72 16.80 25.98
C GLN A 302 51.27 17.26 26.21
N ASP A 303 51.11 18.14 27.19
CA ASP A 303 49.93 18.96 27.55
C ASP A 303 48.51 18.34 27.39
N PRO A 304 48.00 17.61 28.41
CA PRO A 304 46.64 17.08 28.43
C PRO A 304 45.52 18.15 28.42
N GLN A 305 45.86 19.42 28.69
CA GLN A 305 44.87 20.43 29.07
C GLN A 305 44.20 21.13 27.88
N ALA A 306 44.93 21.34 26.77
CA ALA A 306 44.38 21.92 25.54
C ALA A 306 43.45 20.93 24.82
N GLN A 307 43.89 19.68 24.64
CA GLN A 307 43.12 18.67 23.91
C GLN A 307 41.85 18.25 24.67
N ALA A 308 41.90 18.20 26.01
CA ALA A 308 40.71 17.96 26.82
C ALA A 308 39.68 19.10 26.71
N GLN A 309 40.11 20.36 26.61
CA GLN A 309 39.20 21.50 26.44
C GLN A 309 38.54 21.51 25.06
N GLU A 310 39.28 21.19 23.98
CA GLU A 310 38.73 21.12 22.62
C GLU A 310 37.71 19.97 22.46
N TYR A 311 38.01 18.79 22.99
CA TYR A 311 37.04 17.68 23.04
C TYR A 311 35.83 18.02 23.91
N LEU A 312 36.01 18.70 25.04
CA LEU A 312 34.88 19.11 25.89
C LEU A 312 34.03 20.19 25.20
N SER A 313 34.63 21.15 24.48
CA SER A 313 33.87 22.19 23.77
C SER A 313 33.06 21.59 22.62
N CYS A 314 33.63 20.68 21.84
CA CYS A 314 32.90 19.98 20.78
C CYS A 314 31.73 19.15 21.34
N ILE A 315 31.95 18.40 22.42
CA ILE A 315 30.87 17.64 23.08
C ILE A 315 29.80 18.57 23.68
N THR A 316 30.20 19.74 24.19
CA THR A 316 29.24 20.71 24.76
C THR A 316 28.40 21.35 23.64
N GLN A 317 29.01 21.78 22.52
CA GLN A 317 28.28 22.27 21.35
C GLN A 317 27.36 21.22 20.73
N GLU A 318 27.81 19.96 20.64
CA GLU A 318 27.00 18.86 20.09
C GLU A 318 25.80 18.55 21.02
N VAL A 319 25.99 18.56 22.34
CA VAL A 319 24.91 18.41 23.33
C VAL A 319 23.95 19.61 23.36
N ASP A 320 24.46 20.84 23.24
CA ASP A 320 23.63 22.04 23.20
C ASP A 320 22.82 22.14 21.90
N SER A 321 23.40 21.74 20.75
CA SER A 321 22.66 21.62 19.48
C SER A 321 21.56 20.56 19.57
N MET A 322 21.87 19.37 20.12
CA MET A 322 20.86 18.32 20.33
C MET A 322 19.79 18.72 21.36
N MET A 323 20.12 19.55 22.36
CA MET A 323 19.12 20.10 23.28
C MET A 323 18.31 21.25 22.69
N ALA A 324 18.87 22.03 21.76
CA ALA A 324 18.13 23.04 21.01
C ALA A 324 17.09 22.37 20.10
N GLU A 325 17.52 21.41 19.27
CA GLU A 325 16.63 20.62 18.40
C GLU A 325 15.55 19.89 19.21
N ALA A 326 15.92 19.24 20.32
CA ALA A 326 14.95 18.56 21.18
C ALA A 326 13.98 19.52 21.88
N ASN A 327 14.41 20.73 22.25
CA ASN A 327 13.51 21.75 22.80
C ASN A 327 12.61 22.36 21.73
N GLU A 328 13.05 22.44 20.47
CA GLU A 328 12.24 22.94 19.35
C GLU A 328 11.20 21.89 18.89
N GLU A 329 11.54 20.60 18.88
CA GLU A 329 10.57 19.49 18.77
C GLU A 329 9.60 19.47 19.96
N VAL A 330 10.07 19.67 21.20
CA VAL A 330 9.18 19.68 22.38
C VAL A 330 8.30 20.94 22.41
N ALA A 331 8.77 22.10 21.95
CA ALA A 331 7.96 23.31 21.85
C ALA A 331 6.90 23.21 20.74
N SER A 332 7.26 22.68 19.57
CA SER A 332 6.30 22.43 18.49
C SER A 332 5.26 21.39 18.89
N LEU A 333 5.63 20.32 19.59
CA LEU A 333 4.69 19.33 20.15
C LEU A 333 3.86 19.88 21.33
N ALA A 334 4.39 20.79 22.15
CA ALA A 334 3.64 21.44 23.23
C ALA A 334 2.54 22.39 22.70
N SER A 335 2.68 22.89 21.46
CA SER A 335 1.64 23.66 20.77
C SER A 335 0.46 22.81 20.25
N THR A 336 0.54 21.47 20.36
CA THR A 336 -0.40 20.53 19.72
C THR A 336 -1.18 19.62 20.68
N ASP A 337 -1.34 19.97 21.95
CA ASP A 337 -2.29 19.29 22.85
C ASP A 337 -3.50 20.17 23.25
N VAL A 338 -4.68 19.55 23.26
CA VAL A 338 -5.98 20.22 23.06
C VAL A 338 -6.66 20.61 24.37
N SER A 339 -7.09 21.87 24.49
CA SER A 339 -8.14 22.26 25.46
C SER A 339 -9.53 22.00 24.86
N THR A 340 -10.18 20.93 25.31
CA THR A 340 -11.56 20.60 24.93
C THR A 340 -12.57 21.40 25.76
N SER A 341 -13.23 22.39 25.15
CA SER A 341 -14.54 22.87 25.59
C SER A 341 -15.42 23.25 24.39
N ASP A 342 -16.70 22.96 24.52
CA ASP A 342 -17.83 23.56 23.78
C ASP A 342 -18.00 23.23 22.29
N ILE A 343 -18.36 21.97 22.04
CA ILE A 343 -19.42 21.70 21.06
C ILE A 343 -20.76 22.14 21.68
N GLN A 344 -21.19 23.40 21.48
CA GLN A 344 -22.62 23.81 21.39
C GLN A 344 -22.86 25.32 21.17
N ASN A 345 -22.87 25.79 19.91
CA ASN A 345 -23.84 26.73 19.28
C ASN A 345 -23.32 27.10 17.87
N ARG A 346 -24.01 26.75 16.77
CA ARG A 346 -25.17 27.44 16.14
C ARG A 346 -24.82 28.83 15.57
N GLY A 347 -25.10 29.15 14.30
CA GLY A 347 -25.67 28.31 13.23
C GLY A 347 -26.15 29.07 11.99
N GLU A 348 -26.90 28.33 11.16
CA GLU A 348 -27.89 28.78 10.14
C GLU A 348 -27.32 29.51 8.89
N THR A 349 -27.95 29.61 7.71
CA THR A 349 -29.29 29.25 7.14
C THR A 349 -29.12 28.90 5.61
N PRO A 350 -30.15 28.52 4.80
CA PRO A 350 -31.58 28.29 5.09
C PRO A 350 -32.12 26.88 4.72
N SER A 351 -33.38 26.61 5.13
CA SER A 351 -34.06 25.30 5.12
C SER A 351 -35.17 25.18 4.05
N PRO A 352 -35.94 24.06 4.04
CA PRO A 352 -37.29 24.16 4.62
C PRO A 352 -37.79 23.00 5.51
N VAL A 353 -38.54 23.43 6.54
CA VAL A 353 -39.48 22.81 7.51
C VAL A 353 -39.99 21.37 7.32
N VAL A 354 -39.91 20.54 8.38
CA VAL A 354 -40.93 19.54 8.83
C VAL A 354 -40.94 19.41 10.38
N SER A 355 -42.12 19.13 10.95
CA SER A 355 -42.54 19.09 12.37
C SER A 355 -41.92 17.99 13.28
N PRO A 356 -42.08 18.04 14.63
CA PRO A 356 -41.30 17.23 15.58
C PRO A 356 -41.86 15.82 15.90
N SER A 357 -41.06 15.01 16.60
CA SER A 357 -41.36 13.62 17.01
C SER A 357 -40.59 13.22 18.30
N PRO A 358 -40.99 12.14 19.02
CA PRO A 358 -40.90 12.06 20.49
C PRO A 358 -39.59 11.50 21.09
N PRO A 359 -39.37 11.63 22.43
CA PRO A 359 -38.13 11.22 23.11
C PRO A 359 -37.93 9.70 23.27
N PRO A 360 -36.68 9.24 23.54
CA PRO A 360 -36.30 7.82 23.57
C PRO A 360 -36.53 7.11 24.92
N PRO A 361 -36.58 5.76 24.95
CA PRO A 361 -36.78 4.96 26.15
C PRO A 361 -35.47 4.64 26.93
N PRO A 362 -35.56 4.29 28.23
CA PRO A 362 -34.40 3.94 29.07
C PRO A 362 -33.82 2.54 28.77
N SER A 363 -32.57 2.32 29.15
CA SER A 363 -31.83 1.06 28.95
C SER A 363 -32.16 -0.03 29.99
N PRO A 364 -32.02 -1.33 29.65
CA PRO A 364 -32.53 -2.43 30.48
C PRO A 364 -31.54 -2.95 31.54
N SER A 365 -32.07 -3.30 32.71
CA SER A 365 -31.35 -3.99 33.79
C SER A 365 -31.25 -5.49 33.52
N PHE A 366 -30.08 -6.10 33.71
CA PHE A 366 -29.90 -7.56 33.62
C PHE A 366 -30.33 -8.26 34.90
N LEU A 367 -31.23 -9.25 34.78
CA LEU A 367 -31.64 -10.15 35.86
C LEU A 367 -30.75 -11.40 35.91
N ARG A 368 -30.28 -11.77 37.11
CA ARG A 368 -29.74 -13.12 37.41
C ARG A 368 -30.86 -14.04 37.87
N THR A 369 -30.76 -15.33 37.54
CA THR A 369 -31.72 -16.38 37.95
C THR A 369 -31.21 -17.21 39.14
N SER A 370 -32.08 -17.39 40.14
CA SER A 370 -32.33 -18.59 41.01
C SER A 370 -31.34 -19.77 40.97
N SER A 371 -31.02 -20.55 42.03
CA SER A 371 -31.53 -20.74 43.42
C SER A 371 -30.59 -21.78 44.13
N PRO A 372 -30.85 -22.43 45.33
CA PRO A 372 -32.05 -22.53 46.18
C PRO A 372 -31.83 -22.09 47.67
N PRO A 373 -32.14 -22.80 48.79
CA PRO A 373 -33.31 -22.34 49.56
C PRO A 373 -33.22 -22.26 51.12
N GLN A 374 -34.16 -21.46 51.68
CA GLN A 374 -34.84 -21.58 53.00
C GLN A 374 -34.07 -21.22 54.31
N PRO A 375 -34.76 -20.83 55.42
CA PRO A 375 -36.12 -20.25 55.55
C PRO A 375 -36.28 -19.07 56.57
N ASN A 376 -37.55 -18.62 56.74
CA ASN A 376 -38.13 -17.77 57.81
C ASN A 376 -37.83 -16.25 57.75
N GLY A 377 -38.82 -15.34 57.89
CA GLY A 377 -40.28 -15.50 57.98
C GLY A 377 -41.03 -14.14 58.09
N THR A 378 -42.37 -14.15 57.92
CA THR A 378 -43.37 -13.13 58.34
C THR A 378 -43.08 -11.64 58.05
N GLY A 379 -43.70 -10.99 57.05
CA GLY A 379 -44.98 -10.25 57.21
C GLY A 379 -44.73 -8.74 57.45
N SER A 380 -45.59 -7.74 57.18
CA SER A 380 -46.89 -7.63 56.48
C SER A 380 -47.20 -6.13 56.28
N THR A 381 -47.85 -5.71 55.16
CA THR A 381 -48.68 -4.46 55.00
C THR A 381 -48.03 -3.07 55.24
N LYS A 382 -48.55 -1.89 54.82
CA LYS A 382 -49.43 -1.42 53.72
C LYS A 382 -49.34 0.13 53.63
N GLY A 383 -49.38 0.69 52.42
CA GLY A 383 -49.80 2.08 52.10
C GLY A 383 -48.93 3.25 52.61
N SER A 384 -49.22 4.52 52.28
CA SER A 384 -49.89 5.19 51.14
C SER A 384 -50.04 6.68 51.52
N ARG A 385 -50.01 7.60 50.54
CA ARG A 385 -50.29 9.07 50.64
C ARG A 385 -49.22 9.93 51.34
N ASP A 386 -49.17 11.26 51.17
CA ASP A 386 -49.40 12.19 50.03
C ASP A 386 -48.98 13.62 50.54
N VAL A 387 -49.25 14.68 49.79
CA VAL A 387 -49.28 16.12 50.19
C VAL A 387 -47.99 16.95 49.99
N THR A 388 -48.21 18.18 49.50
CA THR A 388 -47.24 19.23 49.12
C THR A 388 -47.53 20.55 49.90
N PRO A 389 -47.24 21.79 49.44
CA PRO A 389 -45.99 22.52 49.75
C PRO A 389 -46.17 23.96 50.31
N GLU A 390 -45.10 24.59 50.82
CA GLU A 390 -45.04 26.04 51.16
C GLU A 390 -43.67 26.65 50.74
N GLN A 391 -43.61 27.76 49.97
CA GLN A 391 -43.60 29.20 50.33
C GLN A 391 -42.30 29.70 51.05
N ARG A 392 -41.77 30.94 50.88
CA ARG A 392 -41.85 31.99 49.83
C ARG A 392 -40.80 33.13 50.09
N VAL A 393 -39.87 33.36 49.14
CA VAL A 393 -39.24 34.64 48.67
C VAL A 393 -38.89 35.81 49.66
N ARG A 394 -37.63 36.32 49.62
CA ARG A 394 -37.17 37.75 49.43
C ARG A 394 -35.71 37.93 49.91
N LEU A 395 -34.69 38.31 49.09
CA LEU A 395 -34.40 39.55 48.32
C LEU A 395 -33.75 40.72 49.12
N ARG A 396 -32.48 41.05 48.83
CA ARG A 396 -31.97 42.42 48.50
C ARG A 396 -30.50 42.47 48.00
N HIS A 397 -30.27 43.35 47.01
CA HIS A 397 -29.00 43.83 46.40
C HIS A 397 -28.36 44.98 47.25
N PRO A 398 -27.21 45.68 46.94
CA PRO A 398 -26.48 45.98 45.66
C PRO A 398 -24.94 45.72 45.71
N SER A 399 -24.07 45.78 44.67
CA SER A 399 -23.90 46.50 43.38
C SER A 399 -23.13 47.85 43.38
N SER A 400 -21.88 47.85 42.88
CA SER A 400 -21.27 48.85 41.95
C SER A 400 -19.86 48.33 41.51
N ASN A 401 -19.48 48.22 40.22
CA ASN A 401 -19.09 49.24 39.21
C ASN A 401 -17.76 49.96 39.53
N ARG A 402 -16.83 50.25 38.60
CA ARG A 402 -16.70 50.03 37.13
C ARG A 402 -15.31 50.50 36.64
N LYS A 403 -14.82 49.99 35.48
CA LYS A 403 -13.90 50.56 34.44
C LYS A 403 -13.13 49.38 33.79
N SER A 404 -12.96 49.15 32.48
CA SER A 404 -13.24 49.75 31.16
C SER A 404 -11.94 49.66 30.31
N THR A 405 -12.04 49.58 28.98
CA THR A 405 -10.94 49.39 27.96
C THR A 405 -10.38 47.96 27.87
N SER A 406 -10.05 47.39 26.69
CA SER A 406 -10.20 47.87 25.30
C SER A 406 -10.37 46.70 24.30
N VAL A 407 -10.92 46.99 23.12
CA VAL A 407 -11.07 46.06 21.98
C VAL A 407 -9.82 46.11 21.11
N THR A 408 -9.08 45.00 20.99
CA THR A 408 -8.12 44.69 19.89
C THR A 408 -7.52 43.28 20.12
N ALA A 409 -8.08 42.22 19.52
CA ALA A 409 -7.48 40.87 19.59
C ALA A 409 -7.94 39.86 18.52
N THR A 410 -8.96 40.15 17.69
CA THR A 410 -9.62 39.15 16.83
C THR A 410 -9.24 39.18 15.35
N ASP A 411 -8.56 40.21 14.86
CA ASP A 411 -8.13 40.27 13.44
C ASP A 411 -6.82 39.48 13.17
N ASN A 412 -5.97 39.27 14.18
CA ASN A 412 -4.67 38.64 13.97
C ASN A 412 -4.78 37.14 13.60
N ASP A 413 -5.67 36.37 14.24
CA ASP A 413 -5.73 34.91 14.04
C ASP A 413 -6.35 34.53 12.67
N ASP A 414 -7.37 35.26 12.21
CA ASP A 414 -7.93 35.08 10.86
C ASP A 414 -6.96 35.58 9.78
N SER A 415 -6.26 36.70 10.01
CA SER A 415 -5.22 37.16 9.08
C SER A 415 -4.06 36.17 8.98
N GLU A 416 -3.62 35.54 10.08
CA GLU A 416 -2.56 34.54 10.07
C GLU A 416 -2.99 33.21 9.42
N ARG A 417 -4.24 32.77 9.66
CA ARG A 417 -4.83 31.60 8.98
C ARG A 417 -4.96 31.82 7.48
N GLU A 418 -5.39 33.01 7.07
CA GLU A 418 -5.46 33.41 5.66
C GLU A 418 -4.04 33.56 5.07
N LEU A 419 -3.07 34.09 5.81
CA LEU A 419 -1.66 34.14 5.40
C LEU A 419 -1.12 32.72 5.13
N ARG A 420 -1.32 31.77 6.06
CA ARG A 420 -0.92 30.36 5.90
C ARG A 420 -1.69 29.63 4.78
N ARG A 421 -2.81 30.18 4.31
CA ARG A 421 -3.57 29.65 3.16
C ARG A 421 -3.06 30.25 1.86
N ARG A 422 -2.85 31.56 1.81
CA ARG A 422 -2.19 32.27 0.71
C ARG A 422 -0.79 31.74 0.48
N HIS A 423 0.06 31.66 1.51
CA HIS A 423 1.42 31.17 1.40
C HIS A 423 1.52 29.72 0.89
N ARG A 424 0.49 28.87 1.10
CA ARG A 424 0.42 27.52 0.47
C ARG A 424 -0.08 27.53 -0.97
N VAL A 425 -0.88 28.51 -1.35
CA VAL A 425 -1.34 28.71 -2.74
C VAL A 425 -0.27 29.43 -3.55
N GLU A 426 0.40 30.41 -2.96
CA GLU A 426 1.51 31.21 -3.46
C GLU A 426 2.79 30.37 -3.57
N LYS A 427 3.12 29.52 -2.58
CA LYS A 427 4.16 28.48 -2.78
C LYS A 427 3.79 27.52 -3.90
N LYS A 428 2.50 27.17 -4.08
CA LYS A 428 2.07 26.36 -5.22
C LYS A 428 2.03 27.10 -6.56
N LEU A 429 1.89 28.42 -6.55
CA LEU A 429 2.02 29.27 -7.73
C LEU A 429 3.50 29.43 -8.07
N MET A 430 4.37 29.68 -7.10
CA MET A 430 5.83 29.65 -7.28
C MET A 430 6.32 28.28 -7.74
N GLU A 431 5.85 27.15 -7.17
CA GLU A 431 6.12 25.79 -7.71
C GLU A 431 5.51 25.51 -9.11
N LEU A 432 4.77 26.46 -9.69
CA LEU A 432 4.24 26.43 -11.07
C LEU A 432 4.88 27.52 -11.96
N ASP A 433 5.36 28.63 -11.39
CA ASP A 433 6.00 29.76 -12.06
C ASP A 433 7.55 29.63 -12.08
N GLU A 434 8.16 28.94 -11.10
CA GLU A 434 9.60 28.59 -11.05
C GLU A 434 9.95 27.39 -11.93
N GLU A 435 8.95 26.65 -12.45
CA GLU A 435 9.12 25.50 -13.34
C GLU A 435 8.69 25.80 -14.80
N GLU A 436 8.85 27.04 -15.27
CA GLU A 436 9.20 27.22 -16.69
C GLU A 436 10.55 26.53 -16.91
N VAL A 437 10.54 25.40 -17.60
CA VAL A 437 11.75 24.63 -17.91
C VAL A 437 12.64 25.47 -18.82
N GLU A 438 13.68 26.09 -18.27
CA GLU A 438 14.74 26.71 -19.08
C GLU A 438 15.35 25.64 -20.00
N GLU A 439 15.01 25.69 -21.29
CA GLU A 439 15.49 24.77 -22.33
C GLU A 439 16.99 24.99 -22.60
N GLY A 440 17.84 24.48 -21.72
CA GLY A 440 19.29 24.56 -21.87
C GLY A 440 20.12 23.96 -20.73
N GLN A 441 19.59 23.90 -19.51
CA GLN A 441 20.38 23.47 -18.35
C GLN A 441 20.56 21.94 -18.29
N TYR A 442 21.80 21.47 -18.44
CA TYR A 442 22.17 20.06 -18.26
C TYR A 442 22.18 19.70 -16.77
N HIS A 443 21.46 18.63 -16.43
CA HIS A 443 21.33 18.10 -15.06
C HIS A 443 21.97 16.71 -14.99
N ASP A 444 22.88 16.48 -14.04
CA ASP A 444 23.62 15.22 -13.96
C ASP A 444 23.11 14.26 -12.88
N MET A 445 23.23 12.96 -13.13
CA MET A 445 22.82 11.93 -12.18
C MET A 445 23.63 11.93 -10.88
N ILE A 446 24.89 12.41 -10.91
CA ILE A 446 25.73 12.54 -9.71
C ILE A 446 25.16 13.62 -8.78
N GLU A 447 24.74 14.76 -9.34
CA GLU A 447 24.12 15.87 -8.60
C GLU A 447 22.86 15.41 -7.85
N PHE A 448 21.98 14.66 -8.53
CA PHE A 448 20.80 14.05 -7.89
C PHE A 448 21.19 13.07 -6.76
N ALA A 449 22.25 12.29 -6.94
CA ALA A 449 22.73 11.34 -5.93
C ALA A 449 23.34 12.03 -4.70
N GLU A 450 23.99 13.18 -4.88
CA GLU A 450 24.50 14.01 -3.78
C GLU A 450 23.36 14.62 -2.96
N GLN A 451 22.30 15.10 -3.61
CA GLN A 451 21.14 15.71 -2.97
C GLN A 451 20.18 14.70 -2.31
N HIS A 452 19.94 13.53 -2.93
CA HIS A 452 18.82 12.65 -2.57
C HIS A 452 19.19 11.23 -2.13
N PHE A 453 20.43 10.75 -2.33
CA PHE A 453 20.77 9.39 -1.91
C PHE A 453 21.13 9.29 -0.43
N ASN A 454 20.74 8.19 0.21
CA ASN A 454 21.32 7.73 1.47
C ASN A 454 22.82 7.42 1.32
N SER A 455 23.53 7.31 2.45
CA SER A 455 24.91 6.82 2.48
C SER A 455 24.94 5.29 2.57
N HIS A 456 25.59 4.62 1.62
CA HIS A 456 25.80 3.18 1.65
C HIS A 456 27.19 2.88 2.22
N LEU A 457 27.30 1.89 3.12
CA LEU A 457 28.61 1.40 3.58
C LEU A 457 29.20 0.46 2.52
N ARG A 458 30.51 0.57 2.25
CA ARG A 458 31.23 -0.31 1.31
C ARG A 458 31.28 -1.73 1.87
N ASP A 459 30.47 -2.63 1.32
CA ASP A 459 30.52 -4.06 1.64
C ASP A 459 31.62 -4.75 0.80
N PHE A 460 32.61 -5.34 1.46
CA PHE A 460 33.71 -6.08 0.84
C PHE A 460 33.32 -7.54 0.46
N GLY A 461 32.02 -7.85 0.39
CA GLY A 461 31.50 -9.20 0.20
C GLY A 461 31.86 -9.84 -1.16
N GLY A 462 32.75 -10.84 -1.15
CA GLY A 462 33.18 -11.47 -2.41
C GLY A 462 33.82 -12.87 -2.38
N SER A 463 34.11 -13.51 -1.24
CA SER A 463 34.47 -14.96 -1.21
C SER A 463 34.38 -15.57 0.19
N ASN A 464 33.79 -16.77 0.28
CA ASN A 464 33.72 -17.55 1.53
C ASN A 464 35.09 -18.11 2.00
N VAL A 465 36.16 -17.94 1.21
CA VAL A 465 37.48 -18.52 1.51
C VAL A 465 38.30 -17.67 2.51
N MET A 466 38.05 -16.37 2.65
CA MET A 466 38.84 -15.48 3.53
C MET A 466 38.26 -15.28 4.95
N ARG A 467 37.09 -15.84 5.27
CA ARG A 467 36.41 -15.54 6.56
C ARG A 467 37.07 -16.19 7.79
N THR A 468 38.06 -17.06 7.61
CA THR A 468 38.68 -17.89 8.65
C THR A 468 40.06 -17.43 9.16
N LEU A 469 40.72 -16.44 8.54
CA LEU A 469 42.13 -16.11 8.89
C LEU A 469 42.44 -14.64 9.24
N ALA A 470 41.48 -13.71 9.15
CA ALA A 470 41.69 -12.33 9.58
C ALA A 470 41.16 -12.07 11.00
N ARG A 471 42.02 -12.17 12.02
CA ARG A 471 41.71 -11.71 13.39
C ARG A 471 41.38 -10.21 13.38
N ARG A 472 40.20 -9.87 13.92
CA ARG A 472 39.78 -8.55 14.47
C ARG A 472 40.81 -7.40 14.28
N ARG A 473 40.80 -6.78 13.11
CA ARG A 473 40.93 -5.31 13.03
C ARG A 473 39.55 -4.73 12.79
N LYS A 474 39.24 -3.66 13.53
CA LYS A 474 37.96 -2.94 13.47
C LYS A 474 37.95 -2.18 12.14
N SER A 475 37.38 -2.76 11.09
CA SER A 475 37.32 -2.11 9.77
C SER A 475 36.52 -0.82 9.87
N SER A 476 37.13 0.29 9.49
CA SER A 476 36.47 1.58 9.31
C SER A 476 35.29 1.43 8.35
N GLY A 477 34.13 1.97 8.71
CA GLY A 477 32.94 1.99 7.85
C GLY A 477 33.10 3.00 6.72
N GLU A 478 33.88 2.64 5.70
CA GLU A 478 34.07 3.47 4.51
C GLU A 478 32.73 3.63 3.78
N VAL A 479 32.31 4.87 3.56
CA VAL A 479 31.09 5.21 2.82
C VAL A 479 31.37 5.13 1.33
N LEU A 480 30.48 4.48 0.59
CA LEU A 480 30.57 4.37 -0.87
C LEU A 480 30.36 5.74 -1.52
N PRO A 481 31.29 6.25 -2.35
CA PRO A 481 31.14 7.55 -3.01
C PRO A 481 29.91 7.61 -3.92
N LYS A 482 29.29 8.79 -4.05
CA LYS A 482 28.07 8.99 -4.84
C LYS A 482 28.23 8.64 -6.31
N TYR A 483 29.40 8.91 -6.90
CA TYR A 483 29.70 8.48 -8.29
C TYR A 483 29.67 6.95 -8.44
N GLU A 484 30.14 6.16 -7.44
CA GLU A 484 30.04 4.68 -7.46
C GLU A 484 28.60 4.18 -7.21
N MET A 485 27.72 5.04 -6.67
CA MET A 485 26.29 4.75 -6.48
C MET A 485 25.45 4.97 -7.74
N VAL A 486 25.94 5.72 -8.73
CA VAL A 486 25.26 5.89 -10.03
C VAL A 486 25.90 5.09 -11.17
N THR A 487 27.03 4.42 -10.93
CA THR A 487 27.65 3.46 -11.86
C THR A 487 27.42 2.00 -11.47
N TYR A 488 27.53 1.12 -12.46
CA TYR A 488 27.34 -0.32 -12.34
C TYR A 488 28.10 -0.95 -11.17
N THR A 489 27.41 -1.84 -10.44
CA THR A 489 28.04 -2.73 -9.47
C THR A 489 27.79 -4.21 -9.82
N ARG A 490 28.79 -5.04 -9.48
CA ARG A 490 28.72 -6.51 -9.54
C ARG A 490 27.99 -7.11 -8.33
N THR A 491 27.84 -6.36 -7.25
CA THR A 491 27.22 -6.81 -5.99
C THR A 491 25.75 -7.17 -6.23
N SER A 492 25.28 -8.27 -5.67
CA SER A 492 23.89 -8.74 -5.82
C SER A 492 22.91 -8.18 -4.79
N ALA A 493 23.35 -7.24 -3.95
CA ALA A 493 22.55 -6.62 -2.89
C ALA A 493 23.05 -5.20 -2.59
N ILE A 494 22.18 -4.38 -2.01
CA ILE A 494 22.47 -3.07 -1.43
C ILE A 494 22.11 -3.08 0.07
N PRO A 495 22.82 -2.33 0.93
CA PRO A 495 22.60 -2.33 2.37
C PRO A 495 21.30 -1.61 2.80
N THR A 496 20.84 -0.64 2.01
CA THR A 496 19.61 0.13 2.19
C THR A 496 19.16 0.69 0.82
N SER A 497 18.01 1.37 0.74
CA SER A 497 17.57 2.06 -0.49
C SER A 497 18.57 3.13 -0.95
N HIS A 498 18.62 3.44 -2.24
CA HIS A 498 19.40 4.57 -2.74
C HIS A 498 18.74 5.87 -2.31
N VAL A 499 17.49 6.11 -2.68
CA VAL A 499 16.72 7.32 -2.32
C VAL A 499 16.23 7.23 -0.88
N HIS A 500 16.18 8.37 -0.19
CA HIS A 500 15.60 8.46 1.16
C HIS A 500 14.10 8.14 1.16
N MET A 501 13.65 7.31 2.12
CA MET A 501 12.25 6.88 2.29
C MET A 501 11.92 6.83 3.77
N TYR A 502 10.67 7.14 4.13
CA TYR A 502 10.22 7.14 5.53
C TYR A 502 9.64 5.79 5.98
N ASP A 503 9.03 5.02 5.08
CA ASP A 503 8.45 3.71 5.39
C ASP A 503 9.53 2.61 5.39
N PRO A 504 9.79 1.92 6.53
CA PRO A 504 10.74 0.82 6.59
C PRO A 504 10.35 -0.38 5.69
N GLU A 505 9.07 -0.56 5.34
CA GLU A 505 8.68 -1.56 4.34
C GLU A 505 9.19 -1.17 2.94
N ASN A 506 9.12 0.11 2.56
CA ASN A 506 9.64 0.59 1.28
C ASN A 506 11.16 0.42 1.19
N ILE A 507 11.90 0.68 2.27
CA ILE A 507 13.35 0.43 2.33
C ILE A 507 13.66 -1.06 2.13
N ALA A 508 12.92 -1.96 2.79
CA ALA A 508 13.09 -3.40 2.63
C ALA A 508 12.73 -3.89 1.20
N LEU A 509 11.68 -3.32 0.60
CA LEU A 509 11.29 -3.59 -0.79
C LEU A 509 12.35 -3.07 -1.77
N ALA A 510 12.91 -1.88 -1.58
CA ALA A 510 14.00 -1.36 -2.42
C ALA A 510 15.21 -2.32 -2.48
N CYS A 511 15.62 -2.86 -1.32
CA CYS A 511 16.66 -3.89 -1.24
C CYS A 511 16.27 -5.24 -1.89
N SER A 512 14.97 -5.56 -1.99
CA SER A 512 14.48 -6.74 -2.71
C SER A 512 14.47 -6.50 -4.22
N ILE A 513 13.92 -5.36 -4.65
CA ILE A 513 13.88 -4.92 -6.05
C ILE A 513 15.28 -4.94 -6.65
N PHE A 514 16.31 -4.48 -5.92
CA PHE A 514 17.68 -4.52 -6.43
C PHE A 514 18.18 -5.96 -6.70
N LYS A 515 17.83 -6.91 -5.83
CA LYS A 515 18.16 -8.34 -6.04
C LYS A 515 17.43 -8.90 -7.25
N ASP A 516 16.15 -8.55 -7.43
CA ASP A 516 15.34 -9.00 -8.56
C ASP A 516 15.80 -8.38 -9.89
N VAL A 517 16.20 -7.09 -9.88
CA VAL A 517 16.88 -6.42 -11.01
C VAL A 517 18.17 -7.18 -11.35
N VAL A 518 19.11 -7.34 -10.41
CA VAL A 518 20.38 -8.05 -10.69
C VAL A 518 20.14 -9.48 -11.16
N LYS A 519 19.15 -10.19 -10.60
CA LYS A 519 18.75 -11.54 -11.03
C LYS A 519 18.23 -11.57 -12.46
N TYR A 520 17.41 -10.61 -12.87
CA TYR A 520 16.95 -10.48 -14.26
C TYR A 520 18.11 -10.17 -15.21
N LEU A 521 18.97 -9.21 -14.85
CA LEU A 521 20.09 -8.78 -15.70
C LEU A 521 21.12 -9.88 -15.95
N ARG A 522 21.32 -10.82 -15.00
CA ARG A 522 22.20 -11.99 -15.19
C ARG A 522 21.72 -12.96 -16.27
N GLY A 523 20.41 -13.06 -16.51
CA GLY A 523 19.85 -14.01 -17.47
C GLY A 523 19.80 -15.48 -17.00
N ASP A 524 19.97 -15.74 -15.71
CA ASP A 524 19.97 -17.11 -15.15
C ASP A 524 18.57 -17.79 -15.19
N ASN A 525 17.50 -17.06 -15.51
CA ASN A 525 16.13 -17.59 -15.53
C ASN A 525 15.70 -18.09 -16.91
N LYS A 526 14.66 -18.95 -16.91
CA LYS A 526 13.84 -19.21 -18.11
C LYS A 526 12.98 -17.98 -18.43
N MET A 527 12.57 -17.84 -19.70
CA MET A 527 11.73 -16.73 -20.19
C MET A 527 10.50 -16.40 -19.34
N GLU A 528 9.80 -17.41 -18.80
CA GLU A 528 8.64 -17.23 -17.91
C GLU A 528 9.04 -16.64 -16.54
N GLY A 529 10.22 -17.01 -16.02
CA GLY A 529 10.78 -16.44 -14.80
C GLY A 529 11.22 -14.99 -14.98
N ASP A 530 11.75 -14.63 -16.14
CA ASP A 530 12.06 -13.23 -16.49
C ASP A 530 10.80 -12.37 -16.58
N VAL A 531 9.74 -12.86 -17.23
CA VAL A 531 8.43 -12.17 -17.27
C VAL A 531 7.89 -11.94 -15.86
N GLN A 532 7.93 -12.96 -15.00
CA GLN A 532 7.47 -12.83 -13.62
C GLN A 532 8.33 -11.86 -12.81
N CYS A 533 9.65 -11.82 -13.04
CA CYS A 533 10.56 -10.87 -12.40
C CYS A 533 10.22 -9.42 -12.78
N ILE A 534 10.07 -9.15 -14.07
CA ILE A 534 9.64 -7.85 -14.61
C ILE A 534 8.29 -7.43 -14.02
N GLN A 535 7.31 -8.34 -13.98
CA GLN A 535 5.96 -8.08 -13.43
C GLN A 535 6.02 -7.75 -11.93
N THR A 536 6.91 -8.37 -11.15
CA THR A 536 7.12 -8.06 -9.73
C THR A 536 7.76 -6.68 -9.55
N ILE A 537 8.86 -6.39 -10.26
CA ILE A 537 9.59 -5.11 -10.16
C ILE A 537 8.66 -3.93 -10.48
N LEU A 538 7.97 -3.99 -11.63
CA LEU A 538 7.05 -2.92 -12.02
C LEU A 538 5.78 -2.89 -11.14
N GLY A 539 5.32 -4.05 -10.68
CA GLY A 539 4.21 -4.15 -9.73
C GLY A 539 4.45 -3.30 -8.47
N HIS A 540 5.66 -3.30 -7.92
CA HIS A 540 6.00 -2.47 -6.76
C HIS A 540 5.96 -0.96 -7.04
N GLY A 541 6.46 -0.48 -8.19
CA GLY A 541 6.38 0.94 -8.57
C GLY A 541 4.97 1.41 -8.97
N ILE A 542 4.15 0.48 -9.47
CA ILE A 542 2.72 0.69 -9.68
C ILE A 542 1.96 0.70 -8.35
N GLU A 543 2.28 -0.15 -7.38
CA GLU A 543 1.61 -0.13 -6.08
C GLU A 543 2.00 1.10 -5.26
N ARG A 544 3.30 1.36 -5.11
CA ARG A 544 3.87 2.36 -4.19
C ARG A 544 4.63 3.46 -4.95
N GLU A 545 4.20 4.71 -4.78
CA GLU A 545 4.77 5.86 -5.50
C GLU A 545 6.21 6.19 -5.08
N GLU A 546 6.53 6.04 -3.79
CA GLU A 546 7.87 6.25 -3.23
C GLU A 546 8.95 5.34 -3.84
N LEU A 547 8.56 4.19 -4.43
CA LEU A 547 9.49 3.23 -5.03
C LEU A 547 9.84 3.55 -6.49
N ARG A 548 9.16 4.50 -7.16
CA ARG A 548 9.35 4.74 -8.60
C ARG A 548 10.74 5.28 -8.92
N ASP A 549 11.15 6.34 -8.24
CA ASP A 549 12.47 6.94 -8.46
C ASP A 549 13.59 5.98 -8.03
N GLU A 550 13.38 5.21 -6.95
CA GLU A 550 14.29 4.13 -6.55
C GLU A 550 14.48 3.09 -7.66
N ILE A 551 13.39 2.61 -8.27
CA ILE A 551 13.46 1.68 -9.41
C ILE A 551 14.27 2.31 -10.55
N TYR A 552 13.99 3.57 -10.92
CA TYR A 552 14.74 4.25 -11.98
C TYR A 552 16.22 4.38 -11.65
N VAL A 553 16.61 4.83 -10.45
CA VAL A 553 18.03 5.02 -10.11
C VAL A 553 18.77 3.69 -9.98
N GLN A 554 18.11 2.62 -9.53
CA GLN A 554 18.68 1.27 -9.55
C GLN A 554 18.94 0.77 -10.98
N LEU A 555 18.02 1.06 -11.91
CA LEU A 555 18.19 0.70 -13.33
C LEU A 555 19.28 1.52 -14.00
N ILE A 556 19.32 2.84 -13.77
CA ILE A 556 20.38 3.74 -14.25
C ILE A 556 21.74 3.29 -13.72
N ARG A 557 21.82 2.94 -12.44
CA ARG A 557 23.03 2.39 -11.84
C ARG A 557 23.48 1.13 -12.58
N GLN A 558 22.58 0.18 -12.81
CA GLN A 558 22.93 -1.08 -13.46
C GLN A 558 23.10 -1.00 -14.99
N SER A 559 22.73 0.09 -15.66
CA SER A 559 23.05 0.34 -17.08
C SER A 559 24.31 1.18 -17.29
N THR A 560 24.63 2.09 -16.38
CA THR A 560 25.77 3.03 -16.53
C THR A 560 27.11 2.32 -16.31
N ASN A 561 27.96 2.31 -17.34
CA ASN A 561 29.28 1.66 -17.34
C ASN A 561 29.26 0.14 -17.02
N ASN A 562 28.16 -0.54 -17.33
CA ASN A 562 28.06 -1.99 -17.16
C ASN A 562 28.84 -2.72 -18.28
N PRO A 563 29.78 -3.63 -17.96
CA PRO A 563 30.62 -4.30 -18.94
C PRO A 563 29.90 -5.37 -19.78
N SER A 564 28.67 -5.76 -19.42
CA SER A 564 27.87 -6.72 -20.19
C SER A 564 26.82 -5.99 -21.03
N ARG A 565 27.03 -5.91 -22.35
CA ARG A 565 26.08 -5.32 -23.31
C ARG A 565 24.69 -5.93 -23.21
N GLU A 566 24.59 -7.25 -22.99
CA GLU A 566 23.30 -7.93 -22.81
C GLU A 566 22.58 -7.46 -21.54
N ALA A 567 23.30 -7.30 -20.44
CA ALA A 567 22.75 -6.77 -19.19
C ALA A 567 22.35 -5.28 -19.35
N CYS A 568 23.11 -4.47 -20.09
CA CYS A 568 22.70 -3.11 -20.44
C CYS A 568 21.35 -3.11 -21.18
N ILE A 569 21.21 -3.92 -22.23
CA ILE A 569 19.97 -3.99 -23.02
C ILE A 569 18.79 -4.43 -22.15
N LYS A 570 18.98 -5.43 -21.26
CA LYS A 570 17.94 -5.84 -20.30
C LYS A 570 17.55 -4.71 -19.31
N ALA A 571 18.51 -3.91 -18.85
CA ALA A 571 18.22 -2.75 -18.01
C ALA A 571 17.44 -1.67 -18.78
N TRP A 572 17.80 -1.41 -20.04
CA TRP A 572 17.08 -0.47 -20.91
C TRP A 572 15.65 -0.91 -21.26
N VAL A 573 15.41 -2.21 -21.44
CA VAL A 573 14.05 -2.78 -21.54
C VAL A 573 13.23 -2.49 -20.28
N LEU A 574 13.81 -2.63 -19.09
CA LEU A 574 13.13 -2.29 -17.84
C LEU A 574 12.86 -0.79 -17.72
N ILE A 575 13.78 0.09 -18.12
CA ILE A 575 13.56 1.55 -18.13
C ILE A 575 12.39 1.90 -19.07
N ALA A 576 12.37 1.35 -20.29
CA ALA A 576 11.29 1.57 -21.25
C ALA A 576 9.92 1.10 -20.73
N LEU A 577 9.87 -0.08 -20.10
CA LEU A 577 8.66 -0.59 -19.45
C LEU A 577 8.23 0.30 -18.26
N CYS A 578 9.17 0.83 -17.47
CA CYS A 578 8.86 1.73 -16.35
C CYS A 578 8.22 3.03 -16.85
N VAL A 579 8.77 3.66 -17.90
CA VAL A 579 8.22 4.90 -18.48
C VAL A 579 6.79 4.72 -19.01
N VAL A 580 6.47 3.55 -19.57
CA VAL A 580 5.11 3.17 -20.00
C VAL A 580 4.18 2.90 -18.81
N ALA A 581 4.71 2.42 -17.69
CA ALA A 581 3.93 2.05 -16.51
C ALA A 581 3.64 3.22 -15.55
N PHE A 582 4.64 4.04 -15.27
CA PHE A 582 4.57 5.15 -14.32
C PHE A 582 5.61 6.24 -14.62
N ARG A 583 5.22 7.50 -14.37
CA ARG A 583 6.13 8.65 -14.45
C ARG A 583 7.09 8.69 -13.25
N PRO A 584 8.33 9.19 -13.42
CA PRO A 584 9.20 9.60 -12.30
C PRO A 584 8.54 10.74 -11.50
N SER A 585 9.08 11.07 -10.32
CA SER A 585 8.69 12.31 -9.63
C SER A 585 9.11 13.55 -10.42
N LYS A 586 8.50 14.71 -10.12
CA LYS A 586 8.90 16.02 -10.67
C LYS A 586 10.40 16.28 -10.47
N ALA A 587 10.86 16.14 -9.22
CA ALA A 587 12.26 16.38 -8.83
C ALA A 587 13.24 15.52 -9.64
N PHE A 588 12.89 14.25 -9.90
CA PHE A 588 13.76 13.34 -10.64
C PHE A 588 13.62 13.44 -12.18
N SER A 589 12.49 13.93 -12.69
CA SER A 589 12.16 13.93 -14.14
C SER A 589 13.21 14.63 -15.01
N LYS A 590 13.77 15.76 -14.54
CA LYS A 590 14.81 16.52 -15.28
C LYS A 590 16.11 15.73 -15.44
N TYR A 591 16.56 15.06 -14.38
CA TYR A 591 17.76 14.22 -14.39
C TYR A 591 17.58 12.99 -15.28
N LEU A 592 16.42 12.33 -15.21
CA LEU A 592 16.08 11.23 -16.13
C LEU A 592 16.09 11.70 -17.59
N HIS A 593 15.50 12.86 -17.89
CA HIS A 593 15.45 13.41 -19.25
C HIS A 593 16.86 13.71 -19.81
N CYS A 594 17.76 14.29 -19.01
CA CYS A 594 19.17 14.47 -19.37
C CYS A 594 19.92 13.14 -19.55
N TYR A 595 19.71 12.16 -18.67
CA TYR A 595 20.27 10.82 -18.82
C TYR A 595 19.84 10.13 -20.12
N LEU A 596 18.54 10.19 -20.45
CA LEU A 596 18.02 9.66 -21.70
C LEU A 596 18.61 10.39 -22.92
N LYS A 597 18.60 11.74 -22.93
CA LYS A 597 19.19 12.56 -24.01
C LYS A 597 20.69 12.31 -24.22
N LYS A 598 21.43 11.95 -23.17
CA LYS A 598 22.84 11.55 -23.30
C LYS A 598 22.99 10.21 -24.03
N ASN A 599 22.15 9.23 -23.68
CA ASN A 599 22.22 7.87 -24.22
C ASN A 599 21.65 7.71 -25.65
N THR A 600 21.02 8.73 -26.25
CA THR A 600 20.63 8.70 -27.68
C THR A 600 21.82 8.78 -28.65
N ARG A 601 23.03 9.04 -28.15
CA ARG A 601 24.28 9.14 -28.93
C ARG A 601 25.23 7.94 -28.77
N GLU A 602 24.83 6.96 -27.96
CA GLU A 602 25.62 5.77 -27.60
C GLU A 602 25.34 4.61 -28.59
N ASP A 603 25.55 3.35 -28.17
CA ASP A 603 25.18 2.14 -28.92
C ASP A 603 23.76 2.24 -29.50
N TRP A 604 23.60 1.95 -30.79
CA TRP A 604 22.33 2.12 -31.53
C TRP A 604 21.12 1.41 -30.88
N ASP A 605 21.32 0.24 -30.25
CA ASP A 605 20.25 -0.47 -29.54
C ASP A 605 19.79 0.32 -28.31
N ILE A 606 20.75 0.88 -27.56
CA ILE A 606 20.52 1.70 -26.37
C ILE A 606 19.89 3.03 -26.77
N ALA A 607 20.41 3.67 -27.81
CA ALA A 607 19.87 4.91 -28.35
C ALA A 607 18.40 4.78 -28.76
N ALA A 608 18.02 3.66 -29.37
CA ALA A 608 16.62 3.36 -29.70
C ALA A 608 15.72 3.25 -28.46
N TYR A 609 16.18 2.62 -27.38
CA TYR A 609 15.44 2.58 -26.11
C TYR A 609 15.38 3.96 -25.43
N ALA A 610 16.48 4.72 -25.45
CA ALA A 610 16.54 6.06 -24.90
C ALA A 610 15.55 7.01 -25.60
N GLN A 611 15.48 6.97 -26.94
CA GLN A 611 14.52 7.74 -27.71
C GLN A 611 13.08 7.30 -27.43
N TYR A 612 12.79 5.99 -27.40
CA TYR A 612 11.48 5.46 -27.03
C TYR A 612 10.99 5.94 -25.66
N CYS A 613 11.91 6.08 -24.69
CA CYS A 613 11.61 6.65 -23.37
C CYS A 613 11.31 8.14 -23.44
N LEU A 614 12.09 8.93 -24.20
CA LEU A 614 11.85 10.36 -24.39
C LEU A 614 10.48 10.63 -25.02
N ASP A 615 10.12 9.91 -26.08
CA ASP A 615 8.85 10.05 -26.78
C ASP A 615 7.65 9.79 -25.85
N ASN A 616 7.78 8.79 -24.95
CA ASN A 616 6.74 8.48 -23.96
C ASN A 616 6.69 9.45 -22.76
N LEU A 617 7.82 10.03 -22.34
CA LEU A 617 7.84 11.08 -21.31
C LEU A 617 7.21 12.38 -21.83
N ASN A 618 7.46 12.74 -23.10
CA ASN A 618 6.92 13.94 -23.73
C ASN A 618 5.41 13.87 -24.01
N SER A 619 4.80 12.67 -24.02
CA SER A 619 3.36 12.48 -24.28
C SER A 619 2.50 13.04 -23.14
N THR A 620 1.66 14.04 -23.41
CA THR A 620 0.87 14.75 -22.39
C THR A 620 -0.22 13.91 -21.70
N ASN A 621 -0.55 12.71 -22.19
CA ASN A 621 -1.72 11.94 -21.76
C ASN A 621 -1.42 10.74 -20.83
N ALA A 622 -0.17 10.50 -20.42
CA ALA A 622 0.16 9.32 -19.62
C ALA A 622 -0.20 9.49 -18.13
N THR A 623 -1.29 8.87 -17.71
CA THR A 623 -1.61 8.59 -16.31
C THR A 623 -0.98 7.26 -15.87
N LYS A 624 -0.90 7.05 -14.55
CA LYS A 624 -0.36 5.83 -13.93
C LYS A 624 -1.17 4.59 -14.34
N ARG A 625 -0.51 3.54 -14.82
CA ARG A 625 -1.11 2.21 -15.09
C ARG A 625 -1.65 1.57 -13.81
N LYS A 626 -2.63 0.66 -13.94
CA LYS A 626 -3.17 -0.09 -12.80
C LYS A 626 -2.58 -1.50 -12.66
N MET A 627 -2.14 -2.09 -13.77
CA MET A 627 -1.62 -3.46 -13.81
C MET A 627 -0.17 -3.46 -14.33
N PRO A 628 0.68 -4.41 -13.88
CA PRO A 628 2.00 -4.62 -14.47
C PRO A 628 1.89 -5.11 -15.92
N PRO A 629 2.95 -5.05 -16.73
CA PRO A 629 2.86 -5.32 -18.15
C PRO A 629 2.59 -6.80 -18.47
N SER A 630 1.78 -7.04 -19.49
CA SER A 630 1.50 -8.41 -19.99
C SER A 630 2.72 -9.04 -20.67
N THR A 631 2.73 -10.36 -20.84
CA THR A 631 3.79 -11.07 -21.61
C THR A 631 3.88 -10.55 -23.04
N LEU A 632 2.74 -10.22 -23.66
CA LEU A 632 2.69 -9.63 -25.01
C LEU A 632 3.31 -8.24 -25.03
N GLU A 633 3.03 -7.41 -24.03
CA GLU A 633 3.57 -6.06 -23.87
C GLU A 633 5.08 -6.07 -23.60
N ILE A 634 5.56 -6.97 -22.73
CA ILE A 634 6.99 -7.16 -22.46
C ILE A 634 7.73 -7.53 -23.75
N ASN A 635 7.16 -8.42 -24.56
CA ASN A 635 7.78 -8.82 -25.83
C ASN A 635 7.71 -7.70 -26.89
N ALA A 636 6.61 -6.95 -26.97
CA ALA A 636 6.49 -5.79 -27.85
C ALA A 636 7.55 -4.73 -27.52
N VAL A 637 7.71 -4.35 -26.25
CA VAL A 637 8.74 -3.38 -25.83
C VAL A 637 10.17 -3.92 -26.04
N ARG A 638 10.43 -5.22 -25.81
CA ARG A 638 11.72 -5.86 -26.13
C ARG A 638 12.09 -5.83 -27.62
N LEU A 639 11.11 -5.78 -28.51
CA LEU A 639 11.32 -5.64 -29.95
C LEU A 639 11.23 -4.17 -30.42
N ARG A 640 10.78 -3.27 -29.53
CA ARG A 640 10.42 -1.87 -29.82
C ARG A 640 9.28 -1.77 -30.85
N GLU A 641 8.36 -2.74 -30.79
CA GLU A 641 7.18 -2.88 -31.64
C GLU A 641 5.89 -2.48 -30.91
N ASN A 642 4.81 -2.25 -31.67
CA ASN A 642 3.47 -1.98 -31.14
C ASN A 642 2.69 -3.28 -30.90
N LEU A 643 1.73 -3.24 -29.98
CA LEU A 643 0.79 -4.33 -29.72
C LEU A 643 -0.22 -4.47 -30.86
N VAL A 644 -0.19 -5.58 -31.59
CA VAL A 644 -1.20 -5.89 -32.63
C VAL A 644 -2.51 -6.33 -31.97
N CYS A 645 -3.45 -5.39 -31.82
CA CYS A 645 -4.75 -5.65 -31.19
C CYS A 645 -5.84 -5.90 -32.25
N ARG A 646 -6.60 -6.99 -32.10
CA ARG A 646 -7.69 -7.37 -33.02
C ARG A 646 -9.06 -6.99 -32.43
N PHE A 647 -9.78 -6.16 -33.18
CA PHE A 647 -11.12 -5.67 -32.86
C PHE A 647 -12.14 -6.43 -33.70
N TYR A 648 -13.18 -6.92 -33.04
CA TYR A 648 -14.24 -7.74 -33.62
C TYR A 648 -15.50 -6.88 -33.79
N PHE A 649 -16.18 -7.06 -34.92
CA PHE A 649 -17.47 -6.43 -35.21
C PHE A 649 -18.59 -7.47 -35.24
N MET A 650 -19.84 -7.01 -35.17
CA MET A 650 -21.02 -7.88 -35.00
C MET A 650 -21.34 -8.74 -36.25
N ASP A 651 -20.84 -8.34 -37.43
CA ASP A 651 -20.89 -9.12 -38.67
C ASP A 651 -19.90 -10.30 -38.68
N GLY A 652 -18.98 -10.38 -37.70
CA GLY A 652 -17.92 -11.38 -37.64
C GLY A 652 -16.63 -11.00 -38.36
N ARG A 653 -16.57 -9.83 -39.02
CA ARG A 653 -15.31 -9.27 -39.53
C ARG A 653 -14.44 -8.81 -38.36
N THR A 654 -13.15 -8.68 -38.61
CA THR A 654 -12.19 -8.14 -37.63
C THR A 654 -11.25 -7.15 -38.28
N LYS A 655 -10.74 -6.20 -37.50
CA LYS A 655 -9.66 -5.29 -37.90
C LYS A 655 -8.53 -5.38 -36.88
N ALA A 656 -7.32 -5.62 -37.35
CA ALA A 656 -6.12 -5.45 -36.54
C ALA A 656 -5.63 -3.99 -36.61
N ILE A 657 -5.30 -3.41 -35.46
CA ILE A 657 -4.57 -2.14 -35.36
C ILE A 657 -3.36 -2.30 -34.46
N ASP A 658 -2.29 -1.61 -34.83
CA ASP A 658 -1.04 -1.59 -34.10
C ASP A 658 -1.15 -0.48 -33.05
N ILE A 659 -0.99 -0.87 -31.80
CA ILE A 659 -1.31 -0.05 -30.63
C ILE A 659 -0.06 0.17 -29.79
N HIS A 660 0.22 1.42 -29.46
CA HIS A 660 1.28 1.72 -28.51
C HIS A 660 0.88 1.25 -27.09
N PRO A 661 1.76 0.60 -26.30
CA PRO A 661 1.46 0.12 -24.95
C PRO A 661 0.84 1.14 -23.96
N SER A 662 1.12 2.43 -24.15
CA SER A 662 0.56 3.54 -23.34
C SER A 662 -0.77 4.12 -23.88
N ILE A 663 -1.47 3.46 -24.81
CA ILE A 663 -2.74 3.96 -25.36
C ILE A 663 -3.94 3.76 -24.40
N THR A 664 -4.87 4.72 -24.40
CA THR A 664 -6.20 4.55 -23.78
C THR A 664 -7.19 3.86 -24.73
N ALA A 665 -8.32 3.37 -24.19
CA ALA A 665 -9.40 2.82 -25.01
C ALA A 665 -10.04 3.83 -25.95
N GLU A 666 -10.10 5.11 -25.57
CA GLU A 666 -10.58 6.19 -26.43
C GLU A 666 -9.66 6.39 -27.64
N ASP A 667 -8.35 6.41 -27.41
CA ASP A 667 -7.36 6.64 -28.47
C ASP A 667 -7.23 5.41 -29.39
N ALA A 668 -7.39 4.20 -28.84
CA ALA A 668 -7.55 2.98 -29.64
C ALA A 668 -8.83 3.01 -30.50
N MET A 669 -9.94 3.53 -29.97
CA MET A 669 -11.18 3.75 -30.75
C MET A 669 -11.00 4.81 -31.85
N LYS A 670 -10.25 5.90 -31.60
CA LYS A 670 -9.86 6.90 -32.62
C LYS A 670 -9.06 6.26 -33.75
N ALA A 671 -8.01 5.50 -33.41
CA ALA A 671 -7.21 4.78 -34.41
C ALA A 671 -8.04 3.77 -35.22
N LEU A 672 -8.98 3.06 -34.56
CA LEU A 672 -9.88 2.13 -35.23
C LEU A 672 -10.86 2.84 -36.19
N ALA A 673 -11.50 3.92 -35.73
CA ALA A 673 -12.45 4.70 -36.54
C ALA A 673 -11.81 5.24 -37.81
N THR A 674 -10.61 5.84 -37.70
CA THR A 674 -9.83 6.30 -38.86
C THR A 674 -9.52 5.15 -39.82
N LYS A 675 -9.16 3.95 -39.32
CA LYS A 675 -8.83 2.78 -40.18
C LYS A 675 -10.04 2.08 -40.82
N ILE A 676 -11.26 2.36 -40.36
CA ILE A 676 -12.51 1.85 -40.96
C ILE A 676 -13.31 2.93 -41.71
N GLY A 677 -12.91 4.20 -41.63
CA GLY A 677 -13.59 5.33 -42.27
C GLY A 677 -14.84 5.84 -41.54
N LEU A 678 -15.02 5.50 -40.25
CA LEU A 678 -16.15 5.95 -39.44
C LEU A 678 -16.00 7.44 -39.08
N ARG A 679 -16.98 8.26 -39.46
CA ARG A 679 -16.93 9.73 -39.32
C ARG A 679 -17.15 10.24 -37.90
N SER A 680 -17.91 9.52 -37.10
CA SER A 680 -18.21 9.89 -35.71
C SER A 680 -18.09 8.70 -34.76
N LEU A 681 -17.32 8.91 -33.69
CA LEU A 681 -17.21 8.00 -32.55
C LEU A 681 -18.30 8.20 -31.51
N GLU A 682 -19.20 9.16 -31.72
CA GLU A 682 -20.22 9.48 -30.73
C GLU A 682 -21.10 8.27 -30.44
N CYS A 683 -21.26 7.94 -29.16
CA CYS A 683 -22.03 6.80 -28.66
C CYS A 683 -21.50 5.40 -29.02
N TRP A 684 -20.36 5.28 -29.68
CA TRP A 684 -19.64 4.02 -29.84
C TRP A 684 -18.88 3.67 -28.54
N ALA A 685 -18.61 2.38 -28.33
CA ALA A 685 -17.79 1.93 -27.20
C ALA A 685 -17.01 0.66 -27.53
N LEU A 686 -15.92 0.47 -26.80
CA LEU A 686 -15.18 -0.77 -26.77
C LEU A 686 -15.69 -1.66 -25.63
N TYR A 687 -15.81 -2.95 -25.91
CA TYR A 687 -16.19 -3.98 -24.96
C TYR A 687 -15.07 -5.02 -24.88
N GLU A 688 -14.89 -5.60 -23.70
CA GLU A 688 -14.25 -6.91 -23.58
C GLU A 688 -15.31 -8.00 -23.57
N SER A 689 -15.05 -9.08 -24.30
CA SER A 689 -15.78 -10.34 -24.19
C SER A 689 -14.89 -11.33 -23.46
N THR A 690 -15.36 -11.82 -22.31
CA THR A 690 -14.70 -12.86 -21.50
C THR A 690 -15.62 -14.07 -21.36
N PRO A 691 -15.14 -15.23 -20.87
CA PRO A 691 -16.00 -16.39 -20.61
C PRO A 691 -17.16 -16.10 -19.63
N ASP A 692 -17.02 -15.06 -18.79
CA ASP A 692 -18.03 -14.64 -17.80
C ASP A 692 -19.08 -13.66 -18.37
N GLY A 693 -18.84 -13.08 -19.55
CA GLY A 693 -19.76 -12.16 -20.22
C GLY A 693 -19.08 -11.03 -21.01
N GLU A 694 -19.88 -10.08 -21.50
CA GLU A 694 -19.38 -8.85 -22.13
C GLU A 694 -19.44 -7.67 -21.16
N HIS A 695 -18.34 -6.91 -21.07
CA HIS A 695 -18.22 -5.72 -20.23
C HIS A 695 -17.73 -4.53 -21.04
N VAL A 696 -18.20 -3.32 -20.71
CA VAL A 696 -17.75 -2.08 -21.38
C VAL A 696 -16.42 -1.63 -20.81
N ILE A 697 -15.42 -1.45 -21.67
CA ILE A 697 -14.14 -0.83 -21.32
C ILE A 697 -14.34 0.69 -21.29
N LYS A 698 -13.85 1.38 -20.25
CA LYS A 698 -13.99 2.83 -20.14
C LYS A 698 -12.95 3.54 -21.01
N ALA A 699 -13.33 4.67 -21.59
CA ALA A 699 -12.49 5.50 -22.46
C ALA A 699 -11.06 5.72 -21.93
N TYR A 700 -10.91 5.99 -20.64
CA TYR A 700 -9.65 6.28 -19.96
C TYR A 700 -8.86 5.03 -19.49
N GLU A 701 -9.33 3.82 -19.74
CA GLU A 701 -8.62 2.59 -19.32
C GLU A 701 -7.62 2.14 -20.39
N TYR A 702 -6.43 1.74 -19.95
CA TYR A 702 -5.36 1.27 -20.85
C TYR A 702 -5.68 -0.12 -21.40
N LEU A 703 -5.57 -0.31 -22.71
CA LEU A 703 -5.80 -1.64 -23.31
C LEU A 703 -4.82 -2.69 -22.78
N ALA A 704 -3.58 -2.28 -22.52
CA ALA A 704 -2.55 -3.14 -21.94
C ALA A 704 -2.91 -3.65 -20.52
N ASP A 705 -3.61 -2.85 -19.69
CA ASP A 705 -4.13 -3.31 -18.39
C ASP A 705 -5.22 -4.40 -18.57
N ILE A 706 -6.04 -4.31 -19.62
CA ILE A 706 -7.07 -5.32 -19.95
C ILE A 706 -6.41 -6.62 -20.47
N ILE A 707 -5.40 -6.50 -21.33
CA ILE A 707 -4.64 -7.65 -21.85
C ILE A 707 -3.96 -8.41 -20.70
N TYR A 708 -3.37 -7.71 -19.73
CA TYR A 708 -2.81 -8.34 -18.53
C TYR A 708 -3.86 -9.09 -17.68
N GLN A 709 -5.04 -8.50 -17.50
CA GLN A 709 -6.15 -9.16 -16.78
C GLN A 709 -6.58 -10.45 -17.46
N TRP A 710 -6.72 -10.44 -18.80
CA TRP A 710 -7.03 -11.65 -19.58
C TRP A 710 -5.96 -12.73 -19.44
N GLU A 711 -4.68 -12.35 -19.48
CA GLU A 711 -3.57 -13.28 -19.28
C GLU A 711 -3.63 -13.95 -17.88
N THR A 712 -3.87 -13.13 -16.86
CA THR A 712 -3.97 -13.59 -15.46
C THR A 712 -5.14 -14.57 -15.27
N CYS A 713 -6.33 -14.21 -15.74
CA CYS A 713 -7.51 -15.09 -15.68
C CYS A 713 -7.29 -16.42 -16.41
N ARG A 714 -6.60 -16.43 -17.57
CA ARG A 714 -6.25 -17.67 -18.29
C ARG A 714 -5.33 -18.57 -17.44
N ARG A 715 -4.30 -18.01 -16.78
CA ARG A 715 -3.39 -18.77 -15.90
C ARG A 715 -4.14 -19.38 -14.70
N THR A 716 -5.05 -18.64 -14.08
CA THR A 716 -5.86 -19.13 -12.94
C THR A 716 -6.80 -20.26 -13.37
N SER A 717 -7.54 -20.10 -14.46
CA SER A 717 -8.47 -21.10 -14.98
C SER A 717 -7.78 -22.39 -15.43
N ALA A 718 -6.60 -22.30 -16.06
CA ALA A 718 -5.80 -23.46 -16.44
C ALA A 718 -5.21 -24.24 -15.24
N THR A 719 -5.19 -23.64 -14.05
CA THR A 719 -4.76 -24.31 -12.82
C THR A 719 -5.88 -25.10 -12.18
N LEU A 720 -7.12 -24.61 -12.24
CA LEU A 720 -8.31 -25.26 -11.66
C LEU A 720 -8.65 -26.61 -12.34
N THR A 721 -8.44 -26.71 -13.64
CA THR A 721 -8.76 -27.92 -14.44
C THR A 721 -7.85 -29.12 -14.16
N LYS A 722 -6.79 -28.98 -13.36
CA LYS A 722 -5.96 -30.11 -12.90
C LYS A 722 -6.61 -30.94 -11.79
N TYR A 723 -7.70 -30.47 -11.16
CA TYR A 723 -8.29 -31.09 -9.97
C TYR A 723 -9.83 -31.22 -10.01
N THR A 724 -10.40 -31.70 -11.12
CA THR A 724 -11.84 -32.09 -11.16
C THR A 724 -12.08 -33.42 -11.87
N THR A 725 -12.96 -34.23 -11.29
CA THR A 725 -13.14 -35.66 -11.56
C THR A 725 -13.89 -36.01 -12.85
N ILE A 726 -13.59 -37.20 -13.37
CA ILE A 726 -14.28 -37.91 -14.45
C ILE A 726 -15.81 -37.87 -14.26
N SER A 727 -16.52 -37.28 -15.23
CA SER A 727 -17.99 -37.39 -15.35
C SER A 727 -18.35 -37.91 -16.74
N LYS A 728 -19.17 -38.96 -16.80
CA LYS A 728 -19.53 -39.68 -18.05
C LYS A 728 -20.62 -38.97 -18.85
N ARG A 729 -20.34 -37.75 -19.34
CA ARG A 729 -21.07 -37.10 -20.44
C ARG A 729 -20.03 -36.50 -21.41
N GLY A 730 -20.29 -36.63 -22.71
CA GLY A 730 -19.30 -36.38 -23.76
C GLY A 730 -18.79 -34.93 -23.85
N PRO A 731 -17.68 -34.69 -24.57
CA PRO A 731 -16.95 -33.42 -24.57
C PRO A 731 -17.59 -32.34 -25.45
N THR A 732 -18.89 -32.06 -25.24
CA THR A 732 -19.57 -30.88 -25.81
C THR A 732 -20.23 -30.12 -24.65
N LYS A 733 -19.77 -28.89 -24.42
CA LYS A 733 -20.10 -28.02 -23.26
C LYS A 733 -19.40 -28.34 -21.93
N ALA A 734 -18.15 -28.80 -21.96
CA ALA A 734 -17.22 -28.46 -20.89
C ALA A 734 -16.81 -26.97 -21.03
N LEU A 735 -16.80 -26.21 -19.94
CA LEU A 735 -16.44 -24.78 -19.99
C LEU A 735 -14.93 -24.63 -20.28
N GLY A 736 -14.60 -24.18 -21.49
CA GLY A 736 -13.23 -23.84 -21.90
C GLY A 736 -13.16 -23.54 -23.39
N GLY A 737 -12.50 -22.44 -23.78
CA GLY A 737 -12.23 -22.10 -25.19
C GLY A 737 -12.76 -20.75 -25.69
N GLY A 738 -13.40 -19.93 -24.85
CA GLY A 738 -13.74 -18.55 -25.21
C GLY A 738 -12.49 -17.66 -25.18
N GLU A 739 -11.91 -17.36 -26.34
CA GLU A 739 -10.86 -16.34 -26.43
C GLU A 739 -11.40 -14.98 -25.99
N CYS A 740 -10.70 -14.35 -25.03
CA CYS A 740 -10.98 -12.97 -24.63
C CYS A 740 -10.75 -12.03 -25.82
N ARG A 741 -11.72 -11.17 -26.13
CA ARG A 741 -11.76 -10.38 -27.38
C ARG A 741 -12.23 -8.95 -27.15
N PHE A 742 -11.68 -8.02 -27.92
CA PHE A 742 -12.17 -6.65 -28.01
C PHE A 742 -13.30 -6.56 -29.04
N ILE A 743 -14.48 -6.10 -28.63
CA ILE A 743 -15.64 -5.90 -29.50
C ILE A 743 -15.94 -4.41 -29.64
N PHE A 744 -16.08 -3.92 -30.87
CA PHE A 744 -16.45 -2.53 -31.15
C PHE A 744 -17.90 -2.47 -31.64
N ARG A 745 -18.78 -1.82 -30.85
CA ARG A 745 -20.21 -1.72 -31.17
C ARG A 745 -20.85 -0.43 -30.64
N LYS A 746 -22.03 -0.07 -31.15
CA LYS A 746 -22.73 1.13 -30.69
C LYS A 746 -23.40 0.86 -29.35
N ARG A 747 -23.14 1.74 -28.38
CA ARG A 747 -23.59 1.60 -26.99
C ARG A 747 -24.82 2.44 -26.70
N LEU A 748 -24.91 3.65 -27.24
CA LEU A 748 -26.05 4.56 -27.04
C LEU A 748 -26.69 4.96 -28.37
N PHE A 749 -28.00 5.14 -28.37
CA PHE A 749 -28.79 5.47 -29.56
C PHE A 749 -29.55 6.77 -29.27
N LYS A 750 -28.93 7.92 -29.56
CA LYS A 750 -29.52 9.25 -29.31
C LYS A 750 -30.69 9.55 -30.26
N THR A 751 -30.48 9.31 -31.55
CA THR A 751 -31.50 9.50 -32.61
C THR A 751 -31.90 8.13 -33.14
N THR A 752 -33.12 7.69 -32.82
CA THR A 752 -33.66 6.37 -33.21
C THR A 752 -34.64 6.41 -34.37
N ARG A 753 -34.98 7.61 -34.87
CA ARG A 753 -35.97 7.83 -35.94
C ARG A 753 -35.35 8.09 -37.31
N GLU A 754 -34.04 8.32 -37.37
CA GLU A 754 -33.30 8.66 -38.58
C GLU A 754 -32.14 7.67 -38.75
N ILE A 755 -31.93 7.20 -39.97
CA ILE A 755 -30.79 6.35 -40.31
C ILE A 755 -29.58 7.28 -40.54
N PRO A 756 -28.41 7.02 -39.94
CA PRO A 756 -27.22 7.85 -40.17
C PRO A 756 -26.83 7.94 -41.66
N GLN A 757 -26.23 9.07 -42.05
CA GLN A 757 -25.75 9.24 -43.43
C GLN A 757 -24.37 8.63 -43.68
N ASP A 758 -23.64 8.23 -42.63
CA ASP A 758 -22.34 7.57 -42.78
C ASP A 758 -22.55 6.08 -43.16
N PRO A 759 -22.13 5.64 -44.36
CA PRO A 759 -22.33 4.27 -44.81
C PRO A 759 -21.59 3.23 -43.94
N VAL A 760 -20.48 3.61 -43.29
CA VAL A 760 -19.76 2.73 -42.36
C VAL A 760 -20.57 2.55 -41.09
N GLU A 761 -21.13 3.64 -40.56
CA GLU A 761 -22.00 3.61 -39.38
C GLU A 761 -23.26 2.77 -39.64
N VAL A 762 -23.91 2.96 -40.78
CA VAL A 762 -25.09 2.17 -41.20
C VAL A 762 -24.75 0.68 -41.34
N SER A 763 -23.63 0.34 -41.97
CA SER A 763 -23.20 -1.06 -42.13
C SER A 763 -22.97 -1.75 -40.77
N LEU A 764 -22.28 -1.08 -39.84
CA LEU A 764 -22.04 -1.61 -38.49
C LEU A 764 -23.31 -1.68 -37.65
N LEU A 765 -24.23 -0.72 -37.80
CA LEU A 765 -25.53 -0.72 -37.14
C LEU A 765 -26.43 -1.86 -37.64
N TYR A 766 -26.48 -2.09 -38.94
CA TYR A 766 -27.18 -3.23 -39.54
C TYR A 766 -26.59 -4.55 -39.02
N ALA A 767 -25.26 -4.68 -39.03
CA ALA A 767 -24.58 -5.86 -38.49
C ALA A 767 -24.91 -6.11 -37.01
N GLN A 768 -24.97 -5.06 -36.19
CA GLN A 768 -25.36 -5.15 -34.79
C GLN A 768 -26.82 -5.56 -34.63
N ALA A 769 -27.75 -4.97 -35.39
CA ALA A 769 -29.16 -5.32 -35.35
C ALA A 769 -29.40 -6.79 -35.77
N VAL A 770 -28.75 -7.26 -36.84
CA VAL A 770 -28.81 -8.66 -37.28
C VAL A 770 -28.22 -9.60 -36.23
N HIS A 771 -27.10 -9.23 -35.60
CA HIS A 771 -26.53 -10.04 -34.52
C HIS A 771 -27.49 -10.13 -33.32
N ASP A 772 -28.02 -8.99 -32.87
CA ASP A 772 -28.85 -8.91 -31.68
C ASP A 772 -30.22 -9.60 -31.86
N VAL A 773 -30.78 -9.60 -33.08
CA VAL A 773 -32.02 -10.32 -33.42
C VAL A 773 -31.77 -11.79 -33.75
N VAL A 774 -30.82 -12.11 -34.64
CA VAL A 774 -30.69 -13.46 -35.24
C VAL A 774 -29.74 -14.37 -34.48
N LYS A 775 -28.63 -13.84 -33.92
CA LYS A 775 -27.61 -14.67 -33.25
C LYS A 775 -27.82 -14.80 -31.75
N THR A 776 -28.32 -13.77 -31.08
CA THR A 776 -28.49 -13.77 -29.60
C THR A 776 -29.94 -13.81 -29.13
N ASP A 777 -30.92 -13.69 -30.03
CA ASP A 777 -32.36 -13.65 -29.70
C ASP A 777 -32.67 -12.59 -28.61
N SER A 778 -31.95 -11.46 -28.63
CA SER A 778 -32.06 -10.39 -27.64
C SER A 778 -33.35 -9.59 -27.78
N PHE A 779 -34.01 -9.68 -28.94
CA PHE A 779 -35.22 -8.95 -29.28
C PHE A 779 -36.27 -9.92 -29.84
N PRO A 780 -37.39 -10.16 -29.13
CA PRO A 780 -38.42 -11.07 -29.62
C PRO A 780 -39.10 -10.51 -30.86
N VAL A 781 -38.86 -11.16 -32.00
CA VAL A 781 -39.49 -10.86 -33.29
C VAL A 781 -40.57 -11.88 -33.61
N ILE A 782 -41.71 -11.42 -34.12
CA ILE A 782 -42.76 -12.33 -34.63
C ILE A 782 -42.26 -13.05 -35.88
N GLU A 783 -42.72 -14.30 -36.09
CA GLU A 783 -42.30 -15.16 -37.21
C GLU A 783 -42.34 -14.46 -38.57
N ARG A 784 -43.41 -13.70 -38.86
CA ARG A 784 -43.53 -12.91 -40.10
C ARG A 784 -42.42 -11.85 -40.26
N VAL A 785 -41.99 -11.23 -39.17
CA VAL A 785 -40.89 -10.24 -39.17
C VAL A 785 -39.55 -10.97 -39.26
N ALA A 786 -39.38 -12.11 -38.58
CA ALA A 786 -38.19 -12.94 -38.73
C ALA A 786 -38.01 -13.43 -40.18
N LEU A 787 -39.07 -13.90 -40.84
CA LEU A 787 -39.07 -14.29 -42.25
C LEU A 787 -38.76 -13.11 -43.18
N LEU A 788 -39.33 -11.92 -42.94
CA LEU A 788 -39.04 -10.72 -43.71
C LEU A 788 -37.57 -10.28 -43.56
N LEU A 789 -37.06 -10.27 -42.33
CA LEU A 789 -35.66 -9.94 -42.04
C LEU A 789 -34.70 -10.98 -42.64
N ALA A 790 -35.05 -12.26 -42.58
CA ALA A 790 -34.27 -13.33 -43.21
C ALA A 790 -34.26 -13.23 -44.74
N GLY A 791 -35.40 -12.89 -45.36
CA GLY A 791 -35.48 -12.63 -46.81
C GLY A 791 -34.66 -11.41 -47.23
N LEU A 792 -34.74 -10.30 -46.49
CA LEU A 792 -33.90 -9.12 -46.72
C LEU A 792 -32.41 -9.42 -46.50
N GLN A 793 -32.07 -10.20 -45.48
CA GLN A 793 -30.69 -10.63 -45.22
C GLN A 793 -30.18 -11.57 -46.33
N ALA A 794 -31.02 -12.47 -46.84
CA ALA A 794 -30.70 -13.33 -47.98
C ALA A 794 -30.43 -12.50 -49.24
N GLN A 795 -31.30 -11.53 -49.57
CA GLN A 795 -31.10 -10.60 -50.68
C GLN A 795 -29.77 -9.82 -50.55
N VAL A 796 -29.44 -9.34 -49.35
CA VAL A 796 -28.17 -8.64 -49.07
C VAL A 796 -26.95 -9.57 -49.18
N SER A 797 -27.10 -10.86 -48.90
CA SER A 797 -25.98 -11.82 -48.86
C SER A 797 -25.76 -12.57 -50.18
N LEU A 798 -26.82 -12.79 -50.95
CA LEU A 798 -26.84 -13.63 -52.17
C LEU A 798 -27.03 -12.80 -53.45
N GLY A 799 -27.47 -11.54 -53.34
CA GLY A 799 -27.83 -10.70 -54.49
C GLY A 799 -29.24 -11.01 -55.01
N GLU A 800 -29.52 -10.58 -56.25
CA GLU A 800 -30.73 -10.98 -56.95
C GLU A 800 -30.61 -12.44 -57.42
N PRO A 801 -31.68 -13.26 -57.27
CA PRO A 801 -31.69 -14.62 -57.82
C PRO A 801 -31.55 -14.57 -59.35
N SER A 802 -30.78 -15.49 -59.92
CA SER A 802 -30.65 -15.56 -61.38
C SER A 802 -31.99 -15.95 -62.03
N PRO A 803 -32.38 -15.33 -63.16
CA PRO A 803 -33.68 -15.56 -63.81
C PRO A 803 -33.82 -16.94 -64.49
N THR A 804 -32.96 -17.91 -64.15
CA THR A 804 -32.94 -19.29 -64.66
C THR A 804 -33.23 -20.35 -63.59
N GLU A 805 -33.52 -19.95 -62.35
CA GLU A 805 -33.97 -20.86 -61.28
C GLU A 805 -35.39 -20.51 -60.78
N GLU A 806 -36.33 -20.31 -61.72
CA GLU A 806 -37.77 -20.45 -61.42
C GLU A 806 -38.14 -21.94 -61.54
N LEU A 807 -38.66 -22.49 -60.43
CA LEU A 807 -38.99 -23.92 -60.23
C LEU A 807 -40.48 -24.07 -59.85
#